data_AF-A0A7X4DHH9-F1
#
_entry.id   AF-A0A7X4DHH9-F1
#
_cell.length_a   1.000
_cell.length_b   1.000
_cell.length_c   1.000
_cell.angle_alpha   90.00
_cell.angle_beta   90.00
_cell.angle_gamma   90.00
#
_symmetry.space_group_name_H-M   'P 1'
#
loop_
_entity.id
_entity.type
_entity.pdbx_description
1 polymer ?
#
loop_
_entity_poly.entity_id
_entity_poly.type
_entity_poly.pdbx_seq_one_letter_code
_entity_poly.pdbx_strand_id
1 'polypeptide(L)'
;MVARTEVLARADVLEVAGVVDGLRLEAHRAMRFKMSGSRPVPPGQAPARVLQSAWDDWREAMRGRIKPHHWGEFEYELRGVKTLALLHRQDLGSSARVALSHLVLASIGRWEDGWAEVQITKVGGQHWSGRVDSPLKHWLATLPWLDERSDSRAVRERARPMWEDPKPLGQRWFVPESLLRGQDGRFRHLSPLSVPLAHRLAQDEGLLRALRTLELNVYPTEHASTGPALLERLAEVVEAGGLMPAGGFDVLLGQIRLAWRHLGPDRDLPARFVVRTKPRMLTICTTEELSKVYLPDDEARTRSLREHQEPIVAMLLDEARGPAGDRLQQLGARPASGLEERCLIDGLALARPADGAQKLGAAGLEWLPVVLLALAAHGGRSPRGPTTKAWQGAARRLRRARVRHCNSVRLELLDGARMVAESDPRAHWLPRPGVLLLHREIVERGRWDEAAAAFQSILDRQDLLPYLRLVLGALAENGSSVGPSWEEIEAALERAEIDAPALADIRLRWMGESTLLLERLRPLGKLLGLSEDRLGAGGIDTARLTEWLAGGLRGLDGAEEAKEAWLAWAEALVDVARESYDDFAMGYGAWKLLGEAVALPRWNAVLRELGGEDRVVTNGRAGEQAVRHLEEAGRLLRGFARHVATADRDVSEECQAELYSSVEAVRKELRKEVSAGVDGAELCAAWSRRWWEVPFGALLAALLARLDGASARREGSPGIAAVKRHLDVFEGVGTIDELREALVTRGVEVEHDPREVARDNVDRLARVWRSVRELHLAWLLSRGLGEDGMAAGADSVRGAPPAPGAASYLRRWSDGDLFHWAVEGIEDQEFREACAGCETVEVVRDTLGIAREDLDRARQEVRKTAQRKGDRTRRRQQTVQVGGRTFEISGTETYGDLFKHIEGLPEPDGARAPAKLPRRNRLVPGPTGELRGEITRTGDKTGRLHDNPHLPELIGIVGEMHALRFLRSKFGAEAVDDRAWVSEFRTKVLPPLGGEEDATSDSLGYDFRFVHDRTTWCIEVKATTEDGTSFVLTAGEMAAARRIAARKDERWRILRVRRAFNEQPEFDWLPNPFEPGAGERLRLGEGGVKVKYALSDSAAGPKVRERFAPAPERLRAGPRDGSTLA
;
A
#
# COMPACT_ATOMS: atom_id res chain seq x y z
N MET A 1 19.15 15.42 53.60
CA MET A 1 18.68 16.75 53.15
C MET A 1 19.78 17.82 53.30
N VAL A 2 20.43 17.92 54.46
CA VAL A 2 21.56 18.84 54.71
C VAL A 2 22.78 18.59 53.79
N ALA A 3 23.09 17.33 53.47
CA ALA A 3 24.15 16.99 52.49
C ALA A 3 23.83 17.36 51.03
N ARG A 4 22.55 17.59 50.70
CA ARG A 4 22.13 18.03 49.34
C ARG A 4 22.25 19.55 49.20
N THR A 5 22.16 20.27 50.33
CA THR A 5 22.30 21.72 50.42
C THR A 5 23.77 22.18 50.40
N GLU A 6 24.69 21.42 50.99
CA GLU A 6 26.14 21.73 50.93
C GLU A 6 26.77 21.50 49.53
N VAL A 7 26.23 20.57 48.74
CA VAL A 7 26.68 20.34 47.36
C VAL A 7 26.20 21.45 46.42
N LEU A 8 24.99 21.99 46.65
CA LEU A 8 24.47 23.14 45.89
C LEU A 8 25.20 24.44 46.27
N ALA A 9 25.54 24.64 47.55
CA ALA A 9 26.30 25.83 48.00
C ALA A 9 27.76 25.87 47.53
N ARG A 10 28.31 24.74 47.02
CA ARG A 10 29.65 24.67 46.42
C ARG A 10 29.64 24.71 44.89
N ALA A 11 28.48 24.65 44.26
CA ALA A 11 28.35 24.80 42.81
C ALA A 11 28.76 26.21 42.37
N ASP A 12 28.29 27.23 43.10
CA ASP A 12 28.61 28.64 42.84
C ASP A 12 30.12 28.93 42.96
N VAL A 13 30.82 28.25 43.88
CA VAL A 13 32.28 28.40 44.07
C VAL A 13 33.07 27.73 42.94
N LEU A 14 32.57 26.62 42.40
CA LEU A 14 33.17 25.93 41.24
C LEU A 14 32.89 26.67 39.93
N GLU A 15 31.74 27.35 39.83
CA GLU A 15 31.37 28.24 38.74
C GLU A 15 32.27 29.48 38.69
N VAL A 16 32.52 30.11 39.84
CA VAL A 16 33.44 31.23 40.01
C VAL A 16 34.91 30.83 39.79
N ALA A 17 35.27 29.56 40.00
CA ALA A 17 36.59 29.01 39.70
C ALA A 17 36.77 28.56 38.23
N GLY A 18 35.75 28.72 37.38
CA GLY A 18 35.80 28.32 35.97
C GLY A 18 35.72 26.80 35.74
N VAL A 19 35.20 26.05 36.73
CA VAL A 19 34.99 24.59 36.69
C VAL A 19 33.52 24.25 36.43
N VAL A 20 32.85 25.06 35.62
CA VAL A 20 31.50 24.77 35.14
C VAL A 20 31.52 24.81 33.63
N ASP A 21 31.79 23.63 33.05
CA ASP A 21 31.33 23.12 31.74
C ASP A 21 32.30 22.06 31.15
N GLY A 22 32.54 20.99 31.90
CA GLY A 22 33.20 19.78 31.38
C GLY A 22 34.74 19.77 31.45
N LEU A 23 35.33 18.67 30.98
CA LEU A 23 36.77 18.49 30.83
C LEU A 23 37.32 19.50 29.81
N ARG A 24 38.19 20.40 30.26
CA ARG A 24 38.92 21.30 29.36
C ARG A 24 40.07 20.58 28.67
N LEU A 25 40.21 20.79 27.37
CA LEU A 25 41.32 20.24 26.58
C LEU A 25 42.63 21.00 26.85
N GLU A 26 43.74 20.28 26.93
CA GLU A 26 45.07 20.86 27.01
C GLU A 26 45.56 21.21 25.60
N ALA A 27 45.77 22.49 25.33
CA ALA A 27 46.27 22.97 24.04
C ALA A 27 47.81 23.04 24.05
N HIS A 28 48.44 22.45 23.05
CA HIS A 28 49.89 22.43 22.91
C HIS A 28 50.37 23.50 21.92
N ARG A 29 51.59 24.00 22.15
CA ARG A 29 52.25 24.93 21.21
C ARG A 29 52.49 24.24 19.87
N ALA A 30 52.55 25.05 18.81
CA ALA A 30 52.87 24.56 17.48
C ALA A 30 54.23 23.84 17.48
N MET A 31 54.29 22.67 16.84
CA MET A 31 55.47 21.82 16.82
C MET A 31 56.10 21.85 15.44
N ARG A 32 57.39 22.21 15.37
CA ARG A 32 58.15 22.17 14.12
C ARG A 32 58.84 20.84 13.93
N PHE A 33 58.84 20.36 12.70
CA PHE A 33 59.43 19.07 12.33
C PHE A 33 59.78 19.07 10.84
N LYS A 34 60.62 18.12 10.43
CA LYS A 34 60.96 17.91 9.03
C LYS A 34 60.22 16.70 8.47
N MET A 35 59.75 16.81 7.23
CA MET A 35 59.22 15.66 6.48
C MET A 35 59.43 15.85 4.97
N SER A 36 59.24 14.76 4.22
CA SER A 36 59.22 14.74 2.76
C SER A 36 57.99 13.98 2.25
N GLY A 37 57.66 14.11 0.97
CA GLY A 37 56.61 13.31 0.31
C GLY A 37 56.87 11.81 0.36
N SER A 38 58.13 11.38 0.46
CA SER A 38 58.52 9.97 0.64
C SER A 38 58.47 9.48 2.10
N ARG A 39 58.40 10.39 3.08
CA ARG A 39 58.34 10.06 4.51
C ARG A 39 57.44 11.05 5.26
N PRO A 40 56.12 11.04 5.01
CA PRO A 40 55.18 12.04 5.52
C PRO A 40 54.74 11.72 6.96
N VAL A 41 55.69 11.71 7.90
CA VAL A 41 55.43 11.34 9.30
C VAL A 41 55.40 12.58 10.19
N PRO A 42 54.40 12.75 11.09
CA PRO A 42 54.36 13.84 12.07
C PRO A 42 55.53 13.83 13.08
N PRO A 43 55.65 14.85 13.95
CA PRO A 43 56.75 15.00 14.91
C PRO A 43 57.06 13.73 15.72
N GLY A 44 58.36 13.43 15.87
CA GLY A 44 58.89 12.27 16.59
C GLY A 44 58.49 12.18 18.06
N GLN A 45 58.56 13.31 18.75
CA GLN A 45 58.44 13.40 20.20
C GLN A 45 57.01 13.79 20.57
N ALA A 46 56.43 13.10 21.54
CA ALA A 46 55.11 13.43 22.07
C ALA A 46 55.12 14.76 22.86
N PRO A 47 54.00 15.50 22.86
CA PRO A 47 53.81 16.63 23.77
C PRO A 47 53.89 16.22 25.25
N ALA A 48 54.15 17.17 26.14
CA ALA A 48 54.18 16.90 27.58
C ALA A 48 52.86 16.28 28.07
N ARG A 49 52.94 15.30 28.99
CA ARG A 49 51.80 14.55 29.56
C ARG A 49 51.03 13.64 28.58
N VAL A 50 51.53 13.46 27.36
CA VAL A 50 51.06 12.43 26.41
C VAL A 50 52.01 11.22 26.46
N LEU A 51 51.47 10.01 26.45
CA LEU A 51 52.29 8.80 26.35
C LEU A 51 52.89 8.68 24.96
N GLN A 52 54.20 8.43 24.88
CA GLN A 52 54.93 8.30 23.63
C GLN A 52 54.38 7.18 22.74
N SER A 53 53.96 6.05 23.33
CA SER A 53 53.34 4.94 22.58
C SER A 53 52.06 5.35 21.87
N ALA A 54 51.12 6.00 22.57
CA ALA A 54 49.87 6.48 21.97
C ALA A 54 50.10 7.55 20.89
N TRP A 55 51.16 8.35 21.04
CA TRP A 55 51.58 9.31 20.02
C TRP A 55 52.12 8.61 18.77
N ASP A 56 52.96 7.59 18.94
CA ASP A 56 53.50 6.81 17.83
C ASP A 56 52.41 6.02 17.08
N ASP A 57 51.41 5.49 17.78
CA ASP A 57 50.23 4.86 17.17
C ASP A 57 49.47 5.82 16.25
N TRP A 58 49.22 7.05 16.71
CA TRP A 58 48.61 8.09 15.87
C TRP A 58 49.49 8.46 14.67
N ARG A 59 50.81 8.60 14.87
CA ARG A 59 51.75 8.91 13.78
C ARG A 59 51.74 7.85 12.69
N GLU A 60 51.65 6.58 13.08
CA GLU A 60 51.54 5.46 12.15
C GLU A 60 50.23 5.56 11.35
N ALA A 61 49.10 5.76 12.04
CA ALA A 61 47.79 5.90 11.40
C ALA A 61 47.72 7.06 10.38
N MET A 62 48.49 8.14 10.61
CA MET A 62 48.52 9.30 9.72
C MET A 62 49.45 9.16 8.51
N ARG A 63 50.36 8.17 8.50
CA ARG A 63 51.40 7.99 7.45
C ARG A 63 50.82 7.90 6.03
N GLY A 64 49.62 7.33 5.86
CA GLY A 64 48.93 7.23 4.56
C GLY A 64 47.99 8.40 4.23
N ARG A 65 47.66 9.24 5.23
CA ARG A 65 46.69 10.34 5.09
C ARG A 65 47.36 11.68 4.77
N ILE A 66 48.62 11.83 5.16
CA ILE A 66 49.44 13.02 4.84
C ILE A 66 50.07 12.81 3.46
N LYS A 67 49.73 13.69 2.50
CA LYS A 67 50.27 13.64 1.13
C LYS A 67 50.92 14.98 0.74
N PRO A 68 52.14 15.27 1.18
CA PRO A 68 52.86 16.46 0.77
C PRO A 68 53.28 16.30 -0.70
N HIS A 69 53.06 17.33 -1.52
CA HIS A 69 53.48 17.30 -2.94
C HIS A 69 55.00 17.48 -3.13
N HIS A 70 55.72 17.81 -2.06
CA HIS A 70 57.14 18.11 -2.12
C HIS A 70 57.99 16.89 -1.77
N TRP A 71 58.81 16.42 -2.70
CA TRP A 71 59.64 15.22 -2.56
C TRP A 71 60.91 15.42 -1.72
N GLY A 72 61.40 16.67 -1.59
CA GLY A 72 62.51 17.02 -0.72
C GLY A 72 62.12 17.10 0.77
N GLU A 73 63.11 17.11 1.65
CA GLU A 73 62.89 17.32 3.09
C GLU A 73 62.73 18.83 3.39
N PHE A 74 61.58 19.23 3.89
CA PHE A 74 61.28 20.62 4.27
C PHE A 74 60.83 20.70 5.73
N GLU A 75 60.90 21.91 6.29
CA GLU A 75 60.37 22.19 7.62
C GLU A 75 58.84 22.43 7.53
N TYR A 76 58.11 21.81 8.43
CA TYR A 76 56.66 21.90 8.59
C TYR A 76 56.32 22.22 10.04
N GLU A 77 55.14 22.77 10.23
CA GLU A 77 54.59 23.13 11.52
C GLU A 77 53.22 22.47 11.72
N LEU A 78 53.09 21.72 12.83
CA LEU A 78 51.84 21.12 13.29
C LEU A 78 51.16 22.08 14.27
N ARG A 79 49.94 22.50 13.95
CA ARG A 79 49.14 23.45 14.72
C ARG A 79 47.83 22.81 15.18
N GLY A 80 47.29 23.32 16.30
CA GLY A 80 45.97 22.94 16.80
C GLY A 80 45.93 21.64 17.61
N VAL A 81 47.06 21.15 18.11
CA VAL A 81 47.09 19.91 18.92
C VAL A 81 46.43 20.17 20.27
N LYS A 82 45.29 19.50 20.50
CA LYS A 82 44.56 19.47 21.77
C LYS A 82 44.54 18.04 22.32
N THR A 83 44.76 17.84 23.62
CA THR A 83 44.84 16.49 24.24
C THR A 83 44.10 16.38 25.57
N LEU A 84 43.89 15.14 26.02
CA LEU A 84 43.35 14.80 27.34
C LEU A 84 44.29 13.81 28.06
N ALA A 85 45.08 14.28 29.02
CA ALA A 85 46.18 13.50 29.62
C ALA A 85 45.75 12.16 30.28
N LEU A 86 44.52 12.09 30.80
CA LEU A 86 44.01 10.89 31.49
C LEU A 86 43.52 9.78 30.54
N LEU A 87 43.35 10.06 29.24
CA LEU A 87 42.74 9.13 28.30
C LEU A 87 43.58 7.86 28.05
N HIS A 88 44.90 7.96 28.21
CA HIS A 88 45.84 6.87 27.92
C HIS A 88 46.28 6.08 29.16
N ARG A 89 45.74 6.43 30.34
CA ARG A 89 46.13 5.81 31.62
C ARG A 89 45.45 4.45 31.77
N GLN A 90 46.25 3.38 31.59
CA GLN A 90 45.76 2.00 31.73
C GLN A 90 45.59 1.56 33.19
N ASP A 91 46.19 2.28 34.14
CA ASP A 91 46.17 2.02 35.58
C ASP A 91 44.93 2.58 36.31
N LEU A 92 43.99 3.19 35.58
CA LEU A 92 42.72 3.64 36.16
C LEU A 92 41.89 2.44 36.63
N GLY A 93 41.49 2.45 37.91
CA GLY A 93 40.50 1.50 38.44
C GLY A 93 39.12 1.67 37.77
N SER A 94 38.26 0.65 37.83
CA SER A 94 36.97 0.62 37.13
C SER A 94 36.09 1.86 37.45
N SER A 95 36.00 2.26 38.72
CA SER A 95 35.24 3.44 39.15
C SER A 95 35.77 4.74 38.52
N ALA A 96 37.10 4.87 38.40
CA ALA A 96 37.73 6.02 37.76
C ALA A 96 37.52 6.04 36.22
N ARG A 97 37.47 4.86 35.57
CA ARG A 97 37.16 4.76 34.14
C ARG A 97 35.70 5.13 33.84
N VAL A 98 34.77 4.70 34.68
CA VAL A 98 33.35 5.09 34.58
C VAL A 98 33.20 6.60 34.77
N ALA A 99 33.87 7.18 35.79
CA ALA A 99 33.86 8.63 36.00
C ALA A 99 34.45 9.40 34.80
N LEU A 100 35.60 8.94 34.26
CA LEU A 100 36.19 9.52 33.06
C LEU A 100 35.23 9.44 31.86
N SER A 101 34.53 8.31 31.70
CA SER A 101 33.54 8.12 30.63
C SER A 101 32.40 9.14 30.71
N HIS A 102 31.81 9.30 31.90
CA HIS A 102 30.75 10.28 32.13
C HIS A 102 31.21 11.72 31.86
N LEU A 103 32.43 12.06 32.30
CA LEU A 103 33.01 13.38 32.08
C LEU A 103 33.26 13.64 30.59
N VAL A 104 33.85 12.69 29.85
CA VAL A 104 34.06 12.84 28.41
C VAL A 104 32.73 12.99 27.67
N LEU A 105 31.73 12.15 27.96
CA LEU A 105 30.39 12.24 27.36
C LEU A 105 29.67 13.56 27.67
N ALA A 106 29.89 14.15 28.85
CA ALA A 106 29.34 15.46 29.20
C ALA A 106 30.06 16.63 28.51
N SER A 107 31.29 16.43 28.06
CA SER A 107 32.18 17.52 27.60
C SER A 107 32.36 17.56 26.09
N ILE A 108 32.35 16.41 25.42
CA ILE A 108 32.72 16.29 24.01
C ILE A 108 31.84 17.13 23.08
N GLY A 109 30.54 17.24 23.37
CA GLY A 109 29.60 18.07 22.60
C GLY A 109 29.81 19.58 22.79
N ARG A 110 30.63 19.99 23.77
CA ARG A 110 30.89 21.40 24.13
C ARG A 110 32.32 21.84 23.85
N TRP A 111 33.20 20.93 23.39
CA TRP A 111 34.56 21.30 23.03
C TRP A 111 34.55 22.23 21.80
N GLU A 112 35.21 23.38 21.93
CA GLU A 112 35.39 24.34 20.84
C GLU A 112 35.91 23.68 19.56
N ASP A 113 35.55 24.27 18.42
CA ASP A 113 36.00 23.84 17.10
C ASP A 113 37.52 23.59 17.05
N GLY A 114 37.92 22.59 16.26
CA GLY A 114 39.34 22.26 16.03
C GLY A 114 39.98 21.28 17.02
N TRP A 115 39.21 20.56 17.86
CA TRP A 115 39.75 19.39 18.58
C TRP A 115 39.83 18.13 17.71
N ALA A 116 39.01 18.03 16.67
CA ALA A 116 38.88 16.85 15.82
C ALA A 116 39.96 16.75 14.72
N GLU A 117 40.52 17.89 14.32
CA GLU A 117 41.52 17.99 13.25
C GLU A 117 42.73 18.80 13.71
N VAL A 118 43.89 18.49 13.15
CA VAL A 118 45.12 19.28 13.27
C VAL A 118 45.58 19.76 11.91
N GLN A 119 46.23 20.92 11.87
CA GLN A 119 46.72 21.52 10.64
C GLN A 119 48.24 21.36 10.53
N ILE A 120 48.70 20.89 9.38
CA ILE A 120 50.11 20.81 9.03
C ILE A 120 50.37 21.84 7.94
N THR A 121 51.35 22.73 8.15
CA THR A 121 51.70 23.78 7.18
C THR A 121 53.19 23.81 6.92
N LYS A 122 53.62 23.93 5.67
CA LYS A 122 55.04 24.06 5.31
C LYS A 122 55.57 25.44 5.70
N VAL A 123 56.77 25.48 6.28
CA VAL A 123 57.45 26.71 6.70
C VAL A 123 58.36 27.19 5.56
N GLY A 124 57.98 28.30 4.92
CA GLY A 124 58.77 28.93 3.85
C GLY A 124 58.69 28.28 2.47
N GLY A 125 59.08 29.03 1.44
CA GLY A 125 58.99 28.62 0.03
C GLY A 125 57.56 28.50 -0.50
N GLN A 126 57.34 27.66 -1.51
CA GLN A 126 55.99 27.38 -2.04
C GLN A 126 55.10 26.79 -0.93
N HIS A 127 53.95 27.43 -0.72
CA HIS A 127 52.99 27.11 0.34
C HIS A 127 52.36 25.73 0.14
N TRP A 128 52.25 24.98 1.23
CA TRP A 128 51.44 23.77 1.33
C TRP A 128 50.82 23.69 2.72
N SER A 129 49.55 23.30 2.79
CA SER A 129 48.87 22.98 4.04
C SER A 129 47.95 21.79 3.87
N GLY A 130 47.80 21.00 4.94
CA GLY A 130 46.91 19.85 4.99
C GLY A 130 46.25 19.76 6.36
N ARG A 131 45.04 19.21 6.40
CA ARG A 131 44.34 18.87 7.65
C ARG A 131 44.24 17.36 7.77
N VAL A 132 44.44 16.86 8.98
CA VAL A 132 44.33 15.43 9.32
C VAL A 132 43.64 15.28 10.68
N ASP A 133 43.16 14.08 10.96
CA ASP A 133 42.56 13.77 12.26
C ASP A 133 43.54 14.07 13.41
N SER A 134 43.02 14.71 14.45
CA SER A 134 43.82 15.01 15.63
C SER A 134 44.19 13.73 16.39
N PRO A 135 45.27 13.78 17.20
CA PRO A 135 45.60 12.69 18.12
C PRO A 135 44.42 12.34 19.04
N LEU A 136 43.74 13.35 19.59
CA LEU A 136 42.60 13.16 20.49
C LEU A 136 41.42 12.44 19.81
N LYS A 137 41.08 12.82 18.56
CA LYS A 137 40.02 12.14 17.80
C LYS A 137 40.38 10.68 17.55
N HIS A 138 41.61 10.42 17.12
CA HIS A 138 42.10 9.07 16.90
C HIS A 138 42.00 8.23 18.18
N TRP A 139 42.50 8.73 19.30
CA TRP A 139 42.47 8.00 20.57
C TRP A 139 41.06 7.77 21.11
N LEU A 140 40.14 8.73 20.96
CA LEU A 140 38.75 8.56 21.36
C LEU A 140 38.00 7.51 20.50
N ALA A 141 38.43 7.30 19.25
CA ALA A 141 37.89 6.24 18.40
C ALA A 141 38.51 4.86 18.71
N THR A 142 39.82 4.80 18.97
CA THR A 142 40.58 3.54 19.04
C THR A 142 40.81 3.00 20.46
N LEU A 143 40.77 3.84 21.49
CA LEU A 143 40.98 3.39 22.88
C LEU A 143 39.65 2.98 23.55
N PRO A 144 39.66 1.95 24.41
CA PRO A 144 38.49 1.48 25.14
C PRO A 144 38.20 2.35 26.38
N TRP A 145 37.98 3.65 26.19
CA TRP A 145 37.78 4.60 27.29
C TRP A 145 36.36 4.55 27.89
N LEU A 146 35.37 4.08 27.12
CA LEU A 146 33.95 4.04 27.51
C LEU A 146 33.62 2.79 28.34
N ASP A 147 33.57 2.95 29.67
CA ASP A 147 33.19 1.92 30.64
C ASP A 147 31.84 2.26 31.28
N GLU A 148 30.89 1.34 31.18
CA GLU A 148 29.49 1.50 31.59
C GLU A 148 29.12 0.57 32.76
N ARG A 149 30.12 -0.08 33.39
CA ARG A 149 29.92 -1.02 34.50
C ARG A 149 29.52 -0.27 35.78
N SER A 150 28.37 -0.61 36.36
CA SER A 150 27.94 -0.11 37.67
C SER A 150 28.80 -0.68 38.81
N ASP A 151 29.18 0.17 39.78
CA ASP A 151 29.93 -0.20 41.01
C ASP A 151 29.15 -1.09 41.98
N SER A 152 27.89 -1.44 41.67
CA SER A 152 27.00 -2.18 42.56
C SER A 152 27.39 -3.65 42.66
N ARG A 153 27.83 -4.08 43.86
CA ARG A 153 28.19 -5.47 44.21
C ARG A 153 27.11 -6.50 43.82
N ALA A 154 25.83 -6.11 43.86
CA ALA A 154 24.67 -6.94 43.49
C ALA A 154 24.53 -7.22 41.97
N VAL A 155 25.10 -6.38 41.10
CA VAL A 155 25.08 -6.57 39.63
C VAL A 155 26.17 -7.56 39.20
N ARG A 156 27.31 -7.61 39.91
CA ARG A 156 28.40 -8.57 39.62
C ARG A 156 27.98 -10.03 39.82
N GLU A 157 27.04 -10.31 40.72
CA GLU A 157 26.57 -11.68 41.00
C GLU A 157 25.40 -12.14 40.12
N ARG A 158 24.57 -11.22 39.62
CA ARG A 158 23.43 -11.55 38.73
C ARG A 158 23.72 -11.41 37.23
N ALA A 159 24.70 -10.59 36.85
CA ALA A 159 25.13 -10.48 35.47
C ALA A 159 26.02 -11.68 35.09
N ARG A 160 25.42 -12.72 34.48
CA ARG A 160 26.16 -13.57 33.52
C ARG A 160 26.95 -12.67 32.56
N PRO A 161 28.13 -13.07 32.03
CA PRO A 161 29.22 -12.18 31.57
C PRO A 161 28.83 -11.32 30.37
N MET A 162 27.95 -10.34 30.58
CA MET A 162 27.32 -9.52 29.54
C MET A 162 28.26 -8.41 29.06
N TRP A 163 29.26 -8.09 29.86
CA TRP A 163 30.22 -7.01 29.63
C TRP A 163 31.63 -7.60 29.65
N GLU A 164 32.12 -7.97 28.47
CA GLU A 164 33.55 -8.17 28.22
C GLU A 164 34.33 -6.87 28.52
N ASP A 165 35.66 -6.93 28.46
CA ASP A 165 36.49 -5.73 28.58
C ASP A 165 36.00 -4.60 27.66
N PRO A 166 36.11 -3.33 28.10
CA PRO A 166 35.63 -2.20 27.32
C PRO A 166 36.23 -2.26 25.91
N LYS A 167 35.38 -2.03 24.90
CA LYS A 167 35.76 -2.08 23.49
C LYS A 167 35.90 -0.65 22.95
N PRO A 168 36.75 -0.42 21.94
CA PRO A 168 36.80 0.85 21.22
C PRO A 168 35.41 1.24 20.71
N LEU A 169 35.15 2.54 20.59
CA LEU A 169 33.83 3.05 20.22
C LEU A 169 33.38 2.56 18.83
N GLY A 170 34.34 2.41 17.89
CA GLY A 170 34.10 1.85 16.55
C GLY A 170 33.61 0.39 16.52
N GLN A 171 33.68 -0.32 17.63
CA GLN A 171 33.16 -1.69 17.78
C GLN A 171 31.84 -1.75 18.57
N ARG A 172 31.34 -0.60 19.00
CA ARG A 172 30.11 -0.46 19.77
C ARG A 172 28.98 -0.03 18.85
N TRP A 173 27.75 -0.40 19.24
CA TRP A 173 26.55 -0.06 18.49
C TRP A 173 25.58 0.74 19.35
N PHE A 174 25.16 1.89 18.82
CA PHE A 174 23.96 2.55 19.30
C PHE A 174 22.73 1.80 18.77
N VAL A 175 22.04 1.12 19.67
CA VAL A 175 20.72 0.53 19.44
C VAL A 175 19.72 1.37 20.23
N PRO A 176 18.65 1.89 19.61
CA PRO A 176 17.63 2.66 20.31
C PRO A 176 17.12 1.93 21.56
N GLU A 177 16.87 2.69 22.63
CA GLU A 177 16.38 2.13 23.88
C GLU A 177 15.10 1.29 23.69
N SER A 178 14.20 1.74 22.81
CA SER A 178 12.95 1.03 22.48
C SER A 178 13.18 -0.39 22.00
N LEU A 179 14.32 -0.68 21.37
CA LEU A 179 14.70 -2.02 20.92
C LEU A 179 15.47 -2.81 21.97
N LEU A 180 16.13 -2.15 22.93
CA LEU A 180 16.92 -2.81 23.97
C LEU A 180 16.08 -3.24 25.18
N ARG A 181 15.02 -2.52 25.54
CA ARG A 181 14.19 -2.85 26.72
C ARG A 181 13.58 -4.25 26.59
N GLY A 182 13.99 -5.16 27.48
CA GLY A 182 13.53 -6.55 27.52
C GLY A 182 14.06 -7.45 26.39
N GLN A 183 14.93 -6.93 25.50
CA GLN A 183 15.48 -7.66 24.34
C GLN A 183 17.00 -7.48 24.18
N ASP A 184 17.70 -7.02 25.21
CA ASP A 184 19.17 -6.88 25.29
C ASP A 184 19.92 -8.13 24.79
N GLY A 185 19.44 -9.32 25.16
CA GLY A 185 19.99 -10.59 24.69
C GLY A 185 19.97 -10.78 23.17
N ARG A 186 19.06 -10.12 22.44
CA ARG A 186 18.95 -10.19 20.97
C ARG A 186 19.99 -9.35 20.24
N PHE A 187 20.56 -8.35 20.90
CA PHE A 187 21.52 -7.41 20.30
C PHE A 187 22.93 -7.57 20.83
N ARG A 188 23.15 -8.46 21.80
CA ARG A 188 24.44 -8.65 22.48
C ARG A 188 25.65 -8.84 21.54
N HIS A 189 25.48 -9.51 20.41
CA HIS A 189 26.55 -9.73 19.42
C HIS A 189 27.05 -8.44 18.75
N LEU A 190 26.25 -7.35 18.82
CA LEU A 190 26.62 -6.02 18.37
C LEU A 190 27.36 -5.20 19.45
N SER A 191 27.57 -5.72 20.66
CA SER A 191 28.12 -4.95 21.79
C SER A 191 27.38 -3.59 21.97
N PRO A 192 26.06 -3.61 22.23
CA PRO A 192 25.26 -2.39 22.28
C PRO A 192 25.66 -1.52 23.47
N LEU A 193 25.49 -0.20 23.33
CA LEU A 193 25.57 0.72 24.46
C LEU A 193 24.49 0.38 25.51
N SER A 194 24.75 0.72 26.77
CA SER A 194 23.78 0.46 27.84
C SER A 194 22.47 1.24 27.63
N VAL A 195 21.36 0.70 28.14
CA VAL A 195 20.04 1.33 28.06
C VAL A 195 20.06 2.81 28.51
N PRO A 196 20.68 3.17 29.66
CA PRO A 196 20.75 4.58 30.08
C PRO A 196 21.52 5.48 29.10
N LEU A 197 22.59 4.98 28.50
CA LEU A 197 23.37 5.75 27.51
C LEU A 197 22.64 5.86 26.17
N ALA A 198 21.98 4.79 25.73
CA ALA A 198 21.13 4.80 24.54
C ALA A 198 19.96 5.79 24.70
N HIS A 199 19.32 5.84 25.87
CA HIS A 199 18.29 6.84 26.18
C HIS A 199 18.85 8.27 26.08
N ARG A 200 20.01 8.52 26.69
CA ARG A 200 20.68 9.83 26.64
C ARG A 200 21.02 10.25 25.21
N LEU A 201 21.55 9.34 24.40
CA LEU A 201 21.91 9.63 23.01
C LEU A 201 20.69 9.84 22.11
N ALA A 202 19.56 9.22 22.41
CA ALA A 202 18.29 9.48 21.72
C ALA A 202 17.74 10.88 22.00
N GLN A 203 18.10 11.49 23.14
CA GLN A 203 17.68 12.84 23.55
C GLN A 203 18.67 13.94 23.15
N ASP A 204 19.93 13.59 22.83
CA ASP A 204 21.01 14.53 22.55
C ASP A 204 21.62 14.23 21.16
N GLU A 205 21.00 14.78 20.11
CA GLU A 205 21.48 14.62 18.73
C GLU A 205 22.90 15.18 18.53
N GLY A 206 23.29 16.21 19.28
CA GLY A 206 24.62 16.81 19.20
C GLY A 206 25.68 15.84 19.69
N LEU A 207 25.44 15.20 20.83
CA LEU A 207 26.30 14.15 21.37
C LEU A 207 26.33 12.93 20.46
N LEU A 208 25.19 12.46 19.94
CA LEU A 208 25.15 11.34 18.99
C LEU A 208 25.97 11.65 17.73
N ARG A 209 25.86 12.86 17.18
CA ARG A 209 26.65 13.30 16.03
C ARG A 209 28.15 13.30 16.35
N ALA A 210 28.55 13.80 17.52
CA ALA A 210 29.94 13.79 17.97
C ALA A 210 30.50 12.36 18.16
N LEU A 211 29.69 11.41 18.65
CA LEU A 211 30.12 10.02 18.76
C LEU A 211 30.17 9.31 17.40
N ARG A 212 29.29 9.67 16.44
CA ARG A 212 29.36 9.16 15.07
C ARG A 212 30.63 9.60 14.33
N THR A 213 31.15 10.81 14.60
CA THR A 213 32.46 11.22 14.04
C THR A 213 33.64 10.47 14.66
N LEU A 214 33.40 9.78 15.78
CA LEU A 214 34.31 8.84 16.45
C LEU A 214 33.98 7.37 16.12
N GLU A 215 33.34 7.13 14.97
CA GLU A 215 33.06 5.79 14.43
C GLU A 215 32.01 4.97 15.19
N LEU A 216 31.21 5.56 16.08
CA LEU A 216 30.08 4.85 16.70
C LEU A 216 29.09 4.35 15.62
N ASN A 217 28.86 3.03 15.59
CA ASN A 217 27.90 2.43 14.69
C ASN A 217 26.47 2.67 15.16
N VAL A 218 25.53 2.84 14.22
CA VAL A 218 24.12 3.11 14.50
C VAL A 218 23.28 2.00 13.89
N TYR A 219 22.48 1.34 14.71
CA TYR A 219 21.54 0.33 14.25
C TYR A 219 20.39 1.00 13.46
N PRO A 220 20.04 0.49 12.27
CA PRO A 220 19.00 1.09 11.42
C PRO A 220 17.61 1.01 12.08
N THR A 221 16.84 2.08 11.91
CA THR A 221 15.41 2.17 12.23
C THR A 221 14.62 2.41 10.94
N GLU A 222 13.28 2.35 11.00
CA GLU A 222 12.36 2.24 9.84
C GLU A 222 12.58 3.24 8.68
N HIS A 223 13.25 4.37 8.91
CA HIS A 223 13.47 5.42 7.90
C HIS A 223 14.95 5.74 7.61
N ALA A 224 15.90 5.01 8.22
CA ALA A 224 17.32 5.28 8.06
C ALA A 224 17.94 4.43 6.94
N SER A 225 18.54 5.07 5.93
CA SER A 225 19.47 4.38 5.03
C SER A 225 20.85 4.25 5.70
N THR A 226 21.42 3.04 5.70
CA THR A 226 22.74 2.74 6.28
C THR A 226 23.73 2.23 5.23
N GLY A 227 25.01 2.25 5.59
CA GLY A 227 26.07 1.60 4.82
C GLY A 227 26.22 0.10 5.16
N PRO A 228 27.26 -0.58 4.63
CA PRO A 228 27.43 -2.02 4.77
C PRO A 228 27.85 -2.49 6.18
N ALA A 229 28.20 -1.58 7.08
CA ALA A 229 28.78 -1.89 8.40
C ALA A 229 27.96 -2.88 9.23
N LEU A 230 26.62 -2.85 9.16
CA LEU A 230 25.79 -3.82 9.88
C LEU A 230 25.88 -5.22 9.24
N LEU A 231 25.82 -5.31 7.92
CA LEU A 231 25.96 -6.58 7.20
C LEU A 231 27.34 -7.20 7.46
N GLU A 232 28.39 -6.38 7.47
CA GLU A 232 29.75 -6.81 7.84
C GLU A 232 29.79 -7.36 9.27
N ARG A 233 29.23 -6.62 10.22
CA ARG A 233 29.25 -7.06 11.62
C ARG A 233 28.48 -8.36 11.82
N LEU A 234 27.32 -8.50 11.17
CA LEU A 234 26.53 -9.73 11.23
C LEU A 234 27.25 -10.90 10.54
N ALA A 235 28.01 -10.63 9.46
CA ALA A 235 28.86 -11.63 8.83
C ALA A 235 30.00 -12.10 9.75
N GLU A 236 30.66 -11.21 10.50
CA GLU A 236 31.67 -11.59 11.51
C GLU A 236 31.10 -12.51 12.58
N VAL A 237 29.87 -12.26 13.01
CA VAL A 237 29.20 -13.07 14.03
C VAL A 237 28.95 -14.49 13.52
N VAL A 238 28.55 -14.64 12.26
CA VAL A 238 28.38 -15.95 11.61
C VAL A 238 29.72 -16.66 11.43
N GLU A 239 30.75 -15.95 10.98
CA GLU A 239 32.10 -16.47 10.72
C GLU A 239 32.82 -16.94 11.99
N ALA A 240 32.76 -16.13 13.05
CA ALA A 240 33.39 -16.44 14.33
C ALA A 240 32.70 -17.58 15.09
N GLY A 241 31.54 -18.08 14.60
CA GLY A 241 30.71 -19.04 15.33
C GLY A 241 30.29 -18.51 16.71
N GLY A 242 30.13 -17.19 16.83
CA GLY A 242 30.03 -16.48 18.10
C GLY A 242 28.74 -16.75 18.88
N LEU A 243 28.58 -16.05 20.01
CA LEU A 243 27.35 -16.08 20.81
C LEU A 243 26.13 -15.71 19.95
N MET A 244 25.31 -16.72 19.63
CA MET A 244 24.03 -16.52 18.96
C MET A 244 23.14 -15.55 19.78
N PRO A 245 22.38 -14.65 19.12
CA PRO A 245 21.44 -13.80 19.82
C PRO A 245 20.40 -14.63 20.58
N ALA A 246 19.83 -14.07 21.65
CA ALA A 246 18.66 -14.66 22.31
C ALA A 246 17.54 -14.82 21.28
N GLY A 247 16.93 -16.01 21.18
CA GLY A 247 16.01 -16.37 20.09
C GLY A 247 16.69 -17.04 18.88
N GLY A 248 18.02 -17.18 18.90
CA GLY A 248 18.77 -18.07 18.02
C GLY A 248 18.80 -17.64 16.54
N PHE A 249 18.76 -18.64 15.66
CA PHE A 249 18.88 -18.49 14.21
C PHE A 249 17.89 -17.48 13.60
N ASP A 250 16.64 -17.50 14.05
CA ASP A 250 15.56 -16.73 13.44
C ASP A 250 15.72 -15.22 13.70
N VAL A 251 16.25 -14.83 14.87
CA VAL A 251 16.56 -13.43 15.19
C VAL A 251 17.72 -12.92 14.35
N LEU A 252 18.80 -13.71 14.24
CA LEU A 252 19.98 -13.34 13.44
C LEU A 252 19.60 -13.18 11.95
N LEU A 253 18.83 -14.13 11.41
CA LEU A 253 18.34 -14.05 10.03
C LEU A 253 17.43 -12.84 9.81
N GLY A 254 16.59 -12.49 10.79
CA GLY A 254 15.77 -11.28 10.76
C GLY A 254 16.61 -10.00 10.69
N GLN A 255 17.66 -9.90 11.51
CA GLN A 255 18.56 -8.74 11.53
C GLN A 255 19.38 -8.62 10.23
N ILE A 256 19.80 -9.73 9.62
CA ILE A 256 20.49 -9.71 8.31
C ILE A 256 19.56 -9.17 7.23
N ARG A 257 18.31 -9.64 7.18
CA ARG A 257 17.31 -9.18 6.21
C ARG A 257 16.95 -7.70 6.40
N LEU A 258 16.82 -7.26 7.65
CA LEU A 258 16.65 -5.85 7.97
C LEU A 258 17.83 -5.02 7.47
N ALA A 259 19.06 -5.49 7.68
CA ALA A 259 20.26 -4.79 7.24
C ALA A 259 20.31 -4.63 5.70
N TRP A 260 19.87 -5.64 4.94
CA TRP A 260 19.71 -5.54 3.48
C TRP A 260 18.69 -4.48 3.07
N ARG A 261 17.52 -4.47 3.72
CA ARG A 261 16.44 -3.51 3.44
C ARG A 261 16.87 -2.05 3.64
N HIS A 262 17.75 -1.80 4.61
CA HIS A 262 18.24 -0.46 4.94
C HIS A 262 19.53 -0.08 4.21
N LEU A 263 20.14 -0.98 3.44
CA LEU A 263 21.32 -0.65 2.65
C LEU A 263 20.96 0.36 1.56
N GLY A 264 21.56 1.55 1.61
CA GLY A 264 21.29 2.59 0.61
C GLY A 264 21.68 2.16 -0.81
N PRO A 265 20.91 2.55 -1.85
CA PRO A 265 21.16 2.10 -3.22
C PRO A 265 22.56 2.49 -3.74
N ASP A 266 23.06 3.66 -3.32
CA ASP A 266 24.36 4.20 -3.71
C ASP A 266 25.50 3.84 -2.74
N ARG A 267 25.25 3.01 -1.72
CA ARG A 267 26.27 2.62 -0.72
C ARG A 267 27.05 1.40 -1.18
N ASP A 268 28.30 1.26 -0.73
CA ASP A 268 29.09 0.07 -1.04
C ASP A 268 28.42 -1.20 -0.50
N LEU A 269 28.55 -2.31 -1.25
CA LEU A 269 28.14 -3.63 -0.80
C LEU A 269 29.12 -4.14 0.26
N PRO A 270 28.69 -5.03 1.17
CA PRO A 270 29.62 -5.72 2.06
C PRO A 270 30.60 -6.59 1.26
N ALA A 271 31.81 -6.77 1.77
CA ALA A 271 32.83 -7.70 1.28
C ALA A 271 32.50 -9.16 1.61
N ARG A 272 31.71 -9.40 2.67
CA ARG A 272 31.29 -10.74 3.11
C ARG A 272 29.77 -10.87 3.09
N PHE A 273 29.29 -11.88 2.37
CA PHE A 273 27.87 -12.12 2.17
C PHE A 273 27.40 -13.29 3.03
N VAL A 274 26.33 -13.08 3.80
CA VAL A 274 25.71 -14.17 4.57
C VAL A 274 24.80 -14.97 3.65
N VAL A 275 25.05 -16.27 3.59
CA VAL A 275 24.39 -17.22 2.70
C VAL A 275 23.77 -18.33 3.53
N ARG A 276 22.56 -18.74 3.17
CA ARG A 276 21.87 -19.88 3.75
C ARG A 276 22.13 -21.11 2.90
N THR A 277 22.73 -22.13 3.51
CA THR A 277 23.04 -23.41 2.87
C THR A 277 22.14 -24.55 3.37
N LYS A 278 21.67 -24.48 4.61
CA LYS A 278 20.74 -25.48 5.20
C LYS A 278 19.60 -24.81 5.96
N PRO A 279 18.51 -25.52 6.32
CA PRO A 279 17.35 -24.93 6.98
C PRO A 279 17.65 -24.07 8.22
N ARG A 280 18.71 -24.39 8.99
CA ARG A 280 19.16 -23.62 10.15
C ARG A 280 20.67 -23.36 10.17
N MET A 281 21.27 -23.18 8.99
CA MET A 281 22.72 -22.92 8.87
C MET A 281 22.96 -21.70 7.98
N LEU A 282 23.75 -20.77 8.50
CA LEU A 282 24.28 -19.62 7.78
C LEU A 282 25.79 -19.80 7.61
N THR A 283 26.30 -19.44 6.45
CA THR A 283 27.72 -19.47 6.10
C THR A 283 28.10 -18.14 5.45
N ILE A 284 29.40 -17.86 5.37
CA ILE A 284 29.91 -16.67 4.66
C ILE A 284 30.37 -17.07 3.26
N CYS A 285 30.13 -16.16 2.32
CA CYS A 285 30.58 -16.19 0.95
C CYS A 285 31.33 -14.90 0.66
N THR A 286 32.48 -14.98 0.01
CA THR A 286 33.23 -13.82 -0.48
C THR A 286 32.71 -13.38 -1.86
N THR A 287 33.16 -12.21 -2.34
CA THR A 287 32.83 -11.72 -3.69
C THR A 287 33.24 -12.70 -4.79
N GLU A 288 34.38 -13.37 -4.65
CA GLU A 288 34.88 -14.36 -5.62
C GLU A 288 33.99 -15.61 -5.70
N GLU A 289 33.31 -15.93 -4.60
CA GLU A 289 32.45 -17.11 -4.47
C GLU A 289 30.99 -16.82 -4.82
N LEU A 290 30.60 -15.56 -5.05
CA LEU A 290 29.22 -15.18 -5.41
C LEU A 290 28.70 -15.92 -6.64
N SER A 291 29.59 -16.27 -7.57
CA SER A 291 29.27 -17.10 -8.74
C SER A 291 28.71 -18.48 -8.41
N LYS A 292 28.75 -18.92 -7.16
CA LYS A 292 28.22 -20.21 -6.69
C LYS A 292 26.90 -20.09 -5.93
N VAL A 293 26.40 -18.87 -5.70
CA VAL A 293 25.22 -18.63 -4.84
C VAL A 293 24.07 -18.01 -5.63
N TYR A 294 22.86 -18.25 -5.15
CA TYR A 294 21.63 -17.76 -5.77
C TYR A 294 21.00 -16.58 -5.01
N LEU A 295 20.43 -15.66 -5.75
CA LEU A 295 19.56 -14.60 -5.24
C LEU A 295 18.13 -15.12 -5.09
N PRO A 296 17.44 -14.84 -3.99
CA PRO A 296 16.06 -15.30 -3.78
C PRO A 296 15.03 -14.42 -4.50
N ASP A 297 15.17 -14.25 -5.82
CA ASP A 297 14.36 -13.35 -6.67
C ASP A 297 13.10 -14.01 -7.29
N ASP A 298 12.93 -15.33 -7.10
CA ASP A 298 11.70 -16.07 -7.45
C ASP A 298 11.30 -17.02 -6.32
N GLU A 299 10.05 -16.95 -5.86
CA GLU A 299 9.59 -17.72 -4.69
C GLU A 299 9.57 -19.24 -4.92
N ALA A 300 9.16 -19.68 -6.11
CA ALA A 300 9.06 -21.10 -6.44
C ALA A 300 10.45 -21.72 -6.60
N ARG A 301 11.35 -21.08 -7.35
CA ARG A 301 12.72 -21.56 -7.55
C ARG A 301 13.55 -21.47 -6.28
N THR A 302 13.38 -20.42 -5.48
CA THR A 302 14.00 -20.30 -4.15
C THR A 302 13.56 -21.44 -3.22
N ARG A 303 12.31 -21.90 -3.32
CA ARG A 303 11.84 -23.07 -2.56
C ARG A 303 12.58 -24.33 -2.99
N SER A 304 12.66 -24.60 -4.29
CA SER A 304 13.41 -25.75 -4.83
C SER A 304 14.87 -25.72 -4.38
N LEU A 305 15.55 -24.57 -4.52
CA LEU A 305 16.93 -24.40 -4.04
C LEU A 305 17.08 -24.71 -2.54
N ARG A 306 16.13 -24.30 -1.70
CA ARG A 306 16.17 -24.61 -0.24
C ARG A 306 15.97 -26.09 0.05
N GLU A 307 15.06 -26.75 -0.66
CA GLU A 307 14.80 -28.18 -0.52
C GLU A 307 16.06 -29.00 -0.88
N HIS A 308 16.77 -28.54 -1.92
CA HIS A 308 18.02 -29.13 -2.38
C HIS A 308 19.28 -28.62 -1.65
N GLN A 309 19.13 -27.76 -0.64
CA GLN A 309 20.24 -27.21 0.16
C GLN A 309 21.27 -26.42 -0.66
N GLU A 310 20.82 -25.83 -1.77
CA GLU A 310 21.64 -24.92 -2.57
C GLU A 310 21.84 -23.58 -1.84
N PRO A 311 23.02 -22.96 -1.98
CA PRO A 311 23.36 -21.72 -1.29
C PRO A 311 22.56 -20.52 -1.80
N ILE A 312 21.83 -19.86 -0.90
CA ILE A 312 20.99 -18.70 -1.22
C ILE A 312 21.39 -17.51 -0.35
N VAL A 313 21.56 -16.33 -0.94
CA VAL A 313 21.85 -15.10 -0.18
C VAL A 313 20.74 -14.84 0.85
N ALA A 314 21.11 -14.54 2.09
CA ALA A 314 20.18 -14.39 3.21
C ALA A 314 19.42 -13.04 3.20
N MET A 315 18.67 -12.77 2.13
CA MET A 315 17.85 -11.56 1.92
C MET A 315 16.39 -11.91 1.62
N LEU A 316 15.49 -10.91 1.49
CA LEU A 316 14.12 -11.15 1.04
C LEU A 316 14.00 -10.96 -0.48
N LEU A 317 12.83 -11.35 -1.00
CA LEU A 317 12.48 -11.28 -2.41
C LEU A 317 12.57 -9.84 -2.96
N ASP A 318 12.11 -8.87 -2.18
CA ASP A 318 12.03 -7.47 -2.62
C ASP A 318 13.43 -6.85 -2.74
N GLU A 319 14.35 -7.13 -1.80
CA GLU A 319 15.73 -6.65 -1.92
C GLU A 319 16.50 -7.38 -3.04
N ALA A 320 16.22 -8.67 -3.25
CA ALA A 320 16.82 -9.46 -4.33
C ALA A 320 16.40 -8.99 -5.73
N ARG A 321 15.23 -8.35 -5.85
CA ARG A 321 14.73 -7.73 -7.09
C ARG A 321 15.05 -6.23 -7.18
N GLY A 322 15.66 -5.67 -6.15
CA GLY A 322 16.00 -4.25 -6.06
C GLY A 322 17.45 -3.96 -6.42
N PRO A 323 17.91 -2.71 -6.18
CA PRO A 323 19.26 -2.25 -6.55
C PRO A 323 20.39 -3.08 -5.93
N ALA A 324 20.19 -3.62 -4.72
CA ALA A 324 21.18 -4.48 -4.07
C ALA A 324 21.31 -5.83 -4.80
N GLY A 325 20.19 -6.43 -5.21
CA GLY A 325 20.15 -7.64 -6.03
C GLY A 325 20.84 -7.46 -7.38
N ASP A 326 20.53 -6.37 -8.10
CA ASP A 326 21.14 -6.06 -9.40
C ASP A 326 22.67 -5.98 -9.31
N ARG A 327 23.18 -5.32 -8.25
CA ARG A 327 24.63 -5.19 -8.03
C ARG A 327 25.28 -6.50 -7.62
N LEU A 328 24.61 -7.32 -6.81
CA LEU A 328 25.10 -8.67 -6.50
C LEU A 328 25.16 -9.55 -7.76
N GLN A 329 24.18 -9.41 -8.65
CA GLN A 329 24.16 -10.10 -9.93
C GLN A 329 25.33 -9.66 -10.82
N GLN A 330 25.63 -8.36 -10.87
CA GLN A 330 26.80 -7.83 -11.58
C GLN A 330 28.12 -8.36 -11.00
N LEU A 331 28.17 -8.63 -9.70
CA LEU A 331 29.32 -9.28 -9.03
C LEU A 331 29.35 -10.82 -9.20
N GLY A 332 28.36 -11.40 -9.88
CA GLY A 332 28.34 -12.81 -10.25
C GLY A 332 27.28 -13.67 -9.53
N ALA A 333 26.50 -13.13 -8.60
CA ALA A 333 25.40 -13.88 -7.97
C ALA A 333 24.34 -14.26 -9.02
N ARG A 334 23.81 -15.48 -8.91
CA ARG A 334 22.89 -16.00 -9.94
C ARG A 334 21.43 -15.76 -9.54
N PRO A 335 20.57 -15.25 -10.43
CA PRO A 335 19.14 -15.15 -10.12
C PRO A 335 18.50 -16.54 -10.03
N ALA A 336 17.68 -16.80 -9.02
CA ALA A 336 16.87 -18.01 -8.96
C ALA A 336 15.79 -18.02 -10.07
N SER A 337 15.34 -16.85 -10.53
CA SER A 337 14.43 -16.70 -11.67
C SER A 337 15.02 -17.18 -13.00
N GLY A 338 16.36 -17.23 -13.10
CA GLY A 338 17.07 -17.79 -14.26
C GLY A 338 17.09 -19.32 -14.29
N LEU A 339 16.54 -19.99 -13.28
CA LEU A 339 16.52 -21.43 -13.20
C LEU A 339 15.33 -22.02 -13.97
N GLU A 340 15.64 -22.97 -14.83
CA GLU A 340 14.67 -23.78 -15.54
C GLU A 340 14.41 -25.06 -14.75
N GLU A 341 13.14 -25.44 -14.59
CA GLU A 341 12.78 -26.71 -13.96
C GLU A 341 12.25 -27.65 -15.04
N ARG A 342 12.94 -28.77 -15.24
CA ARG A 342 12.59 -29.80 -16.19
C ARG A 342 12.06 -31.03 -15.44
N CYS A 343 10.82 -31.38 -15.72
CA CYS A 343 10.23 -32.61 -15.22
C CYS A 343 10.34 -33.72 -16.28
N LEU A 344 11.08 -34.77 -15.96
CA LEU A 344 11.18 -35.99 -16.74
C LEU A 344 10.23 -37.04 -16.15
N ILE A 345 9.40 -37.63 -17.00
CA ILE A 345 8.50 -38.73 -16.63
C ILE A 345 8.90 -39.96 -17.42
N ASP A 346 9.15 -41.06 -16.74
CA ASP A 346 9.58 -42.33 -17.35
C ASP A 346 10.82 -42.15 -18.26
N GLY A 347 11.73 -41.25 -17.88
CA GLY A 347 12.95 -40.92 -18.63
C GLY A 347 12.75 -39.96 -19.81
N LEU A 348 11.52 -39.49 -20.08
CA LEU A 348 11.22 -38.58 -21.19
C LEU A 348 10.81 -37.19 -20.69
N ALA A 349 11.29 -36.15 -21.37
CA ALA A 349 10.89 -34.77 -21.10
C ALA A 349 9.41 -34.55 -21.45
N LEU A 350 8.68 -33.96 -20.51
CA LEU A 350 7.25 -33.80 -20.61
C LEU A 350 6.88 -32.64 -21.56
N ALA A 351 6.71 -32.91 -22.86
CA ALA A 351 6.35 -31.88 -23.84
C ALA A 351 4.94 -31.28 -23.62
N ARG A 352 3.99 -32.11 -23.16
CA ARG A 352 2.61 -31.71 -22.83
C ARG A 352 2.18 -32.37 -21.52
N PRO A 353 2.12 -31.63 -20.40
CA PRO A 353 1.88 -32.23 -19.09
C PRO A 353 0.48 -32.84 -18.89
N ALA A 354 -0.50 -32.41 -19.68
CA ALA A 354 -1.88 -32.89 -19.60
C ALA A 354 -2.15 -34.19 -20.38
N ASP A 355 -1.24 -34.60 -21.27
CA ASP A 355 -1.45 -35.78 -22.11
C ASP A 355 -1.42 -37.05 -21.24
N GLY A 356 -2.45 -37.89 -21.38
CA GLY A 356 -2.64 -39.09 -20.56
C GLY A 356 -3.07 -38.84 -19.11
N ALA A 357 -3.32 -37.59 -18.71
CA ALA A 357 -3.79 -37.26 -17.36
C ALA A 357 -5.32 -37.36 -17.27
N GLN A 358 -5.81 -38.05 -16.23
CA GLN A 358 -7.23 -38.33 -16.00
C GLN A 358 -7.77 -37.46 -14.85
N LYS A 359 -9.09 -37.26 -14.76
CA LYS A 359 -9.68 -36.60 -13.58
C LYS A 359 -9.51 -37.50 -12.34
N LEU A 360 -9.38 -36.91 -11.15
CA LEU A 360 -9.21 -37.64 -9.89
C LEU A 360 -10.21 -38.80 -9.70
N GLY A 361 -11.49 -38.58 -10.01
CA GLY A 361 -12.52 -39.64 -9.90
C GLY A 361 -12.30 -40.81 -10.88
N ALA A 362 -11.93 -40.52 -12.14
CA ALA A 362 -11.62 -41.57 -13.12
C ALA A 362 -10.37 -42.39 -12.76
N ALA A 363 -9.47 -41.81 -11.96
CA ALA A 363 -8.30 -42.47 -11.41
C ALA A 363 -8.56 -43.21 -10.08
N GLY A 364 -9.82 -43.30 -9.61
CA GLY A 364 -10.16 -43.96 -8.34
C GLY A 364 -9.76 -43.17 -7.08
N LEU A 365 -9.52 -41.86 -7.20
CA LEU A 365 -9.05 -40.99 -6.11
C LEU A 365 -10.11 -39.98 -5.65
N GLU A 366 -11.38 -40.35 -5.71
CA GLU A 366 -12.52 -39.50 -5.34
C GLU A 366 -12.60 -39.16 -3.85
N TRP A 367 -12.03 -40.01 -2.99
CA TRP A 367 -11.93 -39.81 -1.55
C TRP A 367 -10.89 -38.75 -1.16
N LEU A 368 -9.83 -38.60 -1.97
CA LEU A 368 -8.63 -37.83 -1.63
C LEU A 368 -8.91 -36.33 -1.45
N PRO A 369 -9.70 -35.64 -2.30
CA PRO A 369 -10.01 -34.23 -2.09
C PRO A 369 -10.65 -33.92 -0.73
N VAL A 370 -11.52 -34.80 -0.24
CA VAL A 370 -12.18 -34.62 1.06
C VAL A 370 -11.16 -34.66 2.19
N VAL A 371 -10.24 -35.65 2.17
CA VAL A 371 -9.17 -35.77 3.16
C VAL A 371 -8.25 -34.55 3.15
N LEU A 372 -7.82 -34.13 1.96
CA LEU A 372 -6.93 -32.97 1.80
C LEU A 372 -7.60 -31.67 2.25
N LEU A 373 -8.89 -31.49 1.96
CA LEU A 373 -9.64 -30.30 2.36
C LEU A 373 -9.98 -30.29 3.86
N ALA A 374 -10.18 -31.45 4.48
CA ALA A 374 -10.33 -31.56 5.93
C ALA A 374 -9.03 -31.13 6.63
N LEU A 375 -7.88 -31.61 6.16
CA LEU A 375 -6.58 -31.17 6.67
C LEU A 375 -6.29 -29.69 6.36
N ALA A 376 -6.72 -29.19 5.20
CA ALA A 376 -6.59 -27.78 4.85
C ALA A 376 -7.42 -26.86 5.75
N ALA A 377 -8.59 -27.29 6.18
CA ALA A 377 -9.46 -26.52 7.08
C ALA A 377 -9.02 -26.65 8.54
N HIS A 378 -8.84 -27.87 9.02
CA HIS A 378 -8.78 -28.19 10.45
C HIS A 378 -7.39 -28.63 10.91
N GLY A 379 -6.50 -29.09 10.01
CA GLY A 379 -5.14 -29.49 10.35
C GLY A 379 -4.13 -28.34 10.40
N GLY A 380 -2.90 -28.67 10.81
CA GLY A 380 -1.76 -27.74 10.86
C GLY A 380 -1.60 -27.03 12.20
N ARG A 381 -0.56 -26.19 12.33
CA ARG A 381 -0.26 -25.45 13.57
C ARG A 381 -1.32 -24.37 13.89
N SER A 382 -2.11 -23.98 12.89
CA SER A 382 -3.15 -22.96 13.04
C SER A 382 -4.34 -23.29 12.12
N PRO A 383 -5.39 -23.97 12.63
CA PRO A 383 -6.59 -24.29 11.86
C PRO A 383 -7.20 -23.02 11.22
N ARG A 384 -7.54 -23.09 9.94
CA ARG A 384 -8.04 -21.95 9.15
C ARG A 384 -9.55 -21.97 8.96
N GLY A 385 -10.15 -23.15 8.99
CA GLY A 385 -11.58 -23.38 8.75
C GLY A 385 -12.00 -23.42 7.26
N PRO A 386 -13.16 -24.02 6.96
CA PRO A 386 -13.61 -24.34 5.60
C PRO A 386 -14.23 -23.16 4.82
N THR A 387 -14.25 -21.95 5.39
CA THR A 387 -14.87 -20.75 4.78
C THR A 387 -13.85 -19.71 4.31
N THR A 388 -12.55 -20.00 4.43
CA THR A 388 -11.49 -19.06 4.07
C THR A 388 -11.23 -19.01 2.56
N LYS A 389 -10.78 -17.85 2.05
CA LYS A 389 -10.37 -17.70 0.64
C LYS A 389 -9.27 -18.70 0.24
N ALA A 390 -8.37 -19.02 1.17
CA ALA A 390 -7.31 -20.01 0.97
C ALA A 390 -7.87 -21.43 0.80
N TRP A 391 -8.81 -21.84 1.65
CA TRP A 391 -9.49 -23.14 1.54
C TRP A 391 -10.30 -23.25 0.24
N GLN A 392 -11.05 -22.19 -0.12
CA GLN A 392 -11.77 -22.13 -1.39
C GLN A 392 -10.82 -22.20 -2.60
N GLY A 393 -9.65 -21.59 -2.50
CA GLY A 393 -8.58 -21.70 -3.50
C GLY A 393 -8.07 -23.13 -3.66
N ALA A 394 -7.83 -23.83 -2.55
CA ALA A 394 -7.44 -25.25 -2.55
C ALA A 394 -8.53 -26.14 -3.14
N ALA A 395 -9.81 -25.93 -2.79
CA ALA A 395 -10.94 -26.66 -3.34
C ALA A 395 -11.04 -26.49 -4.87
N ARG A 396 -10.90 -25.26 -5.37
CA ARG A 396 -10.89 -24.99 -6.83
C ARG A 396 -9.72 -25.69 -7.54
N ARG A 397 -8.52 -25.70 -6.95
CA ARG A 397 -7.37 -26.41 -7.50
C ARG A 397 -7.61 -27.92 -7.57
N LEU A 398 -8.16 -28.52 -6.51
CA LEU A 398 -8.48 -29.94 -6.47
C LEU A 398 -9.57 -30.34 -7.47
N ARG A 399 -10.60 -29.51 -7.70
CA ARG A 399 -11.64 -29.79 -8.72
C ARG A 399 -11.10 -29.81 -10.15
N ARG A 400 -10.08 -28.99 -10.42
CA ARG A 400 -9.42 -28.90 -11.74
C ARG A 400 -8.23 -29.86 -11.87
N ALA A 401 -7.81 -30.50 -10.77
CA ALA A 401 -6.64 -31.35 -10.75
C ALA A 401 -6.85 -32.61 -11.59
N ARG A 402 -5.84 -32.92 -12.40
CA ARG A 402 -5.74 -34.19 -13.13
C ARG A 402 -4.62 -35.02 -12.56
N VAL A 403 -4.67 -36.33 -12.76
CA VAL A 403 -3.70 -37.29 -12.26
C VAL A 403 -3.11 -38.06 -13.41
N ARG A 404 -1.79 -38.21 -13.41
CA ARG A 404 -1.07 -39.06 -14.34
C ARG A 404 -0.22 -40.06 -13.55
N HIS A 405 -0.44 -41.34 -13.82
CA HIS A 405 0.37 -42.41 -13.25
C HIS A 405 1.66 -42.57 -14.03
N CYS A 406 2.78 -42.76 -13.33
CA CYS A 406 4.12 -42.89 -13.90
C CYS A 406 4.95 -43.95 -13.16
N ASN A 407 6.03 -44.41 -13.77
CA ASN A 407 7.00 -45.33 -13.18
C ASN A 407 8.23 -44.58 -12.61
N SER A 408 8.51 -43.36 -13.06
CA SER A 408 9.50 -42.49 -12.44
C SER A 408 9.18 -41.02 -12.71
N VAL A 409 9.34 -40.17 -11.68
CA VAL A 409 9.38 -38.71 -11.85
C VAL A 409 10.75 -38.24 -11.44
N ARG A 410 11.38 -37.45 -12.30
CA ARG A 410 12.65 -36.79 -12.03
C ARG A 410 12.50 -35.31 -12.29
N LEU A 411 12.90 -34.50 -11.34
CA LEU A 411 12.91 -33.05 -11.42
C LEU A 411 14.35 -32.60 -11.49
N GLU A 412 14.68 -31.90 -12.56
CA GLU A 412 15.99 -31.31 -12.76
C GLU A 412 15.83 -29.79 -12.71
N LEU A 413 16.60 -29.16 -11.84
CA LEU A 413 16.75 -27.72 -11.80
C LEU A 413 18.01 -27.36 -12.58
N LEU A 414 17.84 -26.62 -13.67
CA LEU A 414 18.87 -26.29 -14.64
C LEU A 414 19.18 -24.80 -14.57
N ASP A 415 20.47 -24.48 -14.68
CA ASP A 415 21.01 -23.14 -14.84
C ASP A 415 21.75 -23.11 -16.18
N GLY A 416 21.02 -22.72 -17.22
CA GLY A 416 21.43 -22.94 -18.61
C GLY A 416 21.63 -24.44 -18.89
N ALA A 417 22.84 -24.83 -19.27
CA ALA A 417 23.19 -26.23 -19.53
C ALA A 417 23.61 -27.01 -18.28
N ARG A 418 23.77 -26.35 -17.12
CA ARG A 418 24.27 -26.97 -15.89
C ARG A 418 23.11 -27.46 -15.03
N MET A 419 23.15 -28.73 -14.64
CA MET A 419 22.24 -29.25 -13.61
C MET A 419 22.67 -28.74 -12.23
N VAL A 420 21.78 -28.00 -11.59
CA VAL A 420 21.96 -27.40 -10.26
C VAL A 420 21.51 -28.38 -9.19
N ALA A 421 20.34 -28.96 -9.38
CA ALA A 421 19.77 -29.90 -8.45
C ALA A 421 18.94 -30.94 -9.19
N GLU A 422 18.86 -32.14 -8.63
CA GLU A 422 18.04 -33.23 -9.12
C GLU A 422 17.29 -33.84 -7.93
N SER A 423 16.01 -34.17 -8.13
CA SER A 423 15.26 -35.04 -7.24
C SER A 423 14.47 -36.07 -8.04
N ASP A 424 14.28 -37.25 -7.44
CA ASP A 424 13.41 -38.29 -7.95
C ASP A 424 12.19 -38.47 -7.03
N PRO A 425 11.26 -37.50 -6.96
CA PRO A 425 10.11 -37.62 -6.07
C PRO A 425 9.15 -38.72 -6.55
N ARG A 426 8.54 -39.44 -5.60
CA ARG A 426 7.50 -40.45 -5.92
C ARG A 426 6.17 -39.80 -6.32
N ALA A 427 5.96 -38.53 -6.01
CA ALA A 427 4.82 -37.75 -6.48
C ALA A 427 5.20 -36.28 -6.65
N HIS A 428 4.61 -35.61 -7.63
CA HIS A 428 4.87 -34.18 -7.86
C HIS A 428 3.65 -33.45 -8.40
N TRP A 429 3.48 -32.19 -7.99
CA TRP A 429 2.38 -31.34 -8.46
C TRP A 429 2.89 -30.31 -9.48
N LEU A 430 2.34 -30.36 -10.69
CA LEU A 430 2.57 -29.37 -11.74
C LEU A 430 1.43 -28.33 -11.72
N PRO A 431 1.61 -27.14 -11.10
CA PRO A 431 0.53 -26.18 -10.88
C PRO A 431 -0.07 -25.60 -12.17
N ARG A 432 0.70 -25.60 -13.26
CA ARG A 432 0.23 -25.29 -14.62
C ARG A 432 0.72 -26.43 -15.52
N PRO A 433 -0.16 -27.27 -16.07
CA PRO A 433 -1.62 -27.12 -16.23
C PRO A 433 -2.50 -27.67 -15.09
N GLY A 434 -1.94 -28.03 -13.92
CA GLY A 434 -2.71 -28.57 -12.81
C GLY A 434 -2.76 -30.10 -12.80
N VAL A 435 -1.59 -30.74 -12.93
CA VAL A 435 -1.43 -32.19 -13.04
C VAL A 435 -0.63 -32.72 -11.86
N LEU A 436 -1.19 -33.69 -11.16
CA LEU A 436 -0.54 -34.48 -10.13
C LEU A 436 0.09 -35.73 -10.77
N LEU A 437 1.40 -35.82 -10.70
CA LEU A 437 2.16 -36.99 -11.07
C LEU A 437 2.23 -37.93 -9.88
N LEU A 438 1.81 -39.18 -10.07
CA LEU A 438 1.84 -40.22 -9.03
C LEU A 438 2.58 -41.45 -9.54
N HIS A 439 3.57 -41.91 -8.78
CA HIS A 439 4.22 -43.18 -9.05
C HIS A 439 3.22 -44.33 -8.87
N ARG A 440 3.20 -45.31 -9.79
CA ARG A 440 2.24 -46.43 -9.77
C ARG A 440 2.26 -47.22 -8.46
N GLU A 441 3.45 -47.50 -7.93
CA GLU A 441 3.60 -48.19 -6.63
C GLU A 441 2.92 -47.48 -5.45
N ILE A 442 2.73 -46.14 -5.47
CA ILE A 442 2.00 -45.45 -4.40
C ILE A 442 0.57 -45.98 -4.32
N VAL A 443 -0.06 -46.17 -5.49
CA VAL A 443 -1.45 -46.62 -5.58
C VAL A 443 -1.54 -48.12 -5.36
N GLU A 444 -0.66 -48.91 -5.98
CA GLU A 444 -0.63 -50.37 -5.87
C GLU A 444 -0.35 -50.86 -4.44
N ARG A 445 0.48 -50.12 -3.67
CA ARG A 445 0.86 -50.48 -2.30
C ARG A 445 0.17 -49.62 -1.23
N GLY A 446 -0.71 -48.69 -1.62
CA GLY A 446 -1.41 -47.80 -0.69
C GLY A 446 -0.49 -46.84 0.10
N ARG A 447 0.71 -46.53 -0.41
CA ARG A 447 1.76 -45.74 0.27
C ARG A 447 1.57 -44.23 0.10
N TRP A 448 0.40 -43.73 0.51
CA TRP A 448 -0.03 -42.36 0.24
C TRP A 448 0.80 -41.28 0.96
N ASP A 449 1.48 -41.63 2.05
CA ASP A 449 2.39 -40.75 2.78
C ASP A 449 3.56 -40.26 1.91
N GLU A 450 3.99 -41.06 0.93
CA GLU A 450 5.03 -40.69 -0.04
C GLU A 450 4.60 -39.56 -0.98
N ALA A 451 3.29 -39.31 -1.12
CA ALA A 451 2.74 -38.19 -1.89
C ALA A 451 2.47 -36.91 -1.07
N ALA A 452 2.75 -36.92 0.24
CA ALA A 452 2.40 -35.80 1.14
C ALA A 452 2.97 -34.44 0.70
N ALA A 453 4.19 -34.40 0.14
CA ALA A 453 4.81 -33.15 -0.33
C ALA A 453 4.07 -32.58 -1.56
N ALA A 454 3.65 -33.45 -2.49
CA ALA A 454 2.86 -33.04 -3.65
C ALA A 454 1.50 -32.49 -3.22
N PHE A 455 0.84 -33.14 -2.25
CA PHE A 455 -0.43 -32.66 -1.71
C PHE A 455 -0.31 -31.34 -0.94
N GLN A 456 0.76 -31.17 -0.16
CA GLN A 456 1.07 -29.89 0.46
C GLN A 456 1.20 -28.77 -0.59
N SER A 457 1.87 -29.06 -1.71
CA SER A 457 2.01 -28.11 -2.82
C SER A 457 0.66 -27.75 -3.45
N ILE A 458 -0.25 -28.73 -3.65
CA ILE A 458 -1.62 -28.49 -4.11
C ILE A 458 -2.40 -27.58 -3.13
N LEU A 459 -2.24 -27.82 -1.83
CA LEU A 459 -2.94 -27.05 -0.79
C LEU A 459 -2.34 -25.66 -0.56
N ASP A 460 -1.11 -25.42 -1.02
CA ASP A 460 -0.36 -24.18 -0.83
C ASP A 460 -0.26 -23.78 0.66
N ARG A 461 0.10 -24.77 1.50
CA ARG A 461 0.08 -24.62 2.96
C ARG A 461 1.24 -25.36 3.65
N GLN A 462 2.31 -24.61 3.98
CA GLN A 462 3.61 -25.15 4.43
C GLN A 462 3.58 -25.86 5.81
N ASP A 463 2.62 -25.54 6.68
CA ASP A 463 2.52 -26.17 8.01
C ASP A 463 1.89 -27.57 8.01
N LEU A 464 1.34 -28.02 6.88
CA LEU A 464 0.58 -29.28 6.81
C LEU A 464 1.40 -30.55 6.59
N LEU A 465 2.67 -30.47 6.16
CA LEU A 465 3.44 -31.67 5.79
C LEU A 465 3.47 -32.76 6.89
N PRO A 466 3.66 -32.44 8.18
CA PRO A 466 3.63 -33.45 9.25
C PRO A 466 2.25 -34.11 9.40
N TYR A 467 1.17 -33.34 9.26
CA TYR A 467 -0.21 -33.82 9.38
C TYR A 467 -0.61 -34.68 8.18
N LEU A 468 -0.20 -34.28 6.97
CA LEU A 468 -0.40 -35.08 5.76
C LEU A 468 0.29 -36.44 5.88
N ARG A 469 1.55 -36.48 6.33
CA ARG A 469 2.26 -37.74 6.57
C ARG A 469 1.58 -38.61 7.63
N LEU A 470 1.09 -38.01 8.71
CA LEU A 470 0.40 -38.72 9.78
C LEU A 470 -0.88 -39.40 9.29
N VAL A 471 -1.76 -38.66 8.62
CA VAL A 471 -3.06 -39.17 8.15
C VAL A 471 -2.90 -40.14 6.98
N LEU A 472 -2.08 -39.78 6.00
CA LEU A 472 -1.88 -40.64 4.82
C LEU A 472 -1.09 -41.90 5.15
N GLY A 473 -0.19 -41.84 6.15
CA GLY A 473 0.51 -43.02 6.67
C GLY A 473 -0.44 -43.97 7.40
N ALA A 474 -1.39 -43.45 8.18
CA ALA A 474 -2.43 -44.26 8.84
C ALA A 474 -3.34 -44.97 7.82
N LEU A 475 -3.62 -44.34 6.67
CA LEU A 475 -4.35 -44.97 5.57
C LEU A 475 -3.55 -46.07 4.87
N ALA A 476 -2.22 -45.98 4.89
CA ALA A 476 -1.33 -47.03 4.35
C ALA A 476 -1.25 -48.27 5.26
N GLU A 477 -1.44 -48.12 6.57
CA GLU A 477 -1.39 -49.22 7.55
C GLU A 477 -2.62 -50.17 7.45
N ASN A 478 -3.76 -49.66 6.98
CA ASN A 478 -5.06 -50.35 7.02
C ASN A 478 -5.66 -50.70 5.65
N GLY A 479 -5.08 -50.21 4.55
CA GLY A 479 -5.74 -50.18 3.24
C GLY A 479 -5.62 -51.45 2.37
N SER A 480 -6.74 -51.83 1.75
CA SER A 480 -6.81 -52.81 0.65
C SER A 480 -6.48 -52.17 -0.71
N SER A 481 -6.14 -52.97 -1.72
CA SER A 481 -5.70 -52.54 -3.08
C SER A 481 -6.68 -51.67 -3.91
N VAL A 482 -7.84 -51.31 -3.36
CA VAL A 482 -8.96 -50.62 -4.05
C VAL A 482 -9.18 -49.18 -3.53
N GLY A 483 -8.38 -48.72 -2.57
CA GLY A 483 -8.53 -47.40 -1.93
C GLY A 483 -9.18 -47.49 -0.54
N PRO A 484 -9.01 -46.46 0.32
CA PRO A 484 -9.47 -46.53 1.72
C PRO A 484 -10.99 -46.39 1.86
N SER A 485 -11.56 -47.11 2.82
CA SER A 485 -12.97 -46.96 3.21
C SER A 485 -13.19 -45.65 3.98
N TRP A 486 -14.45 -45.20 4.08
CA TRP A 486 -14.77 -43.98 4.84
C TRP A 486 -14.52 -44.13 6.35
N GLU A 487 -14.66 -45.33 6.90
CA GLU A 487 -14.34 -45.64 8.30
C GLU A 487 -12.82 -45.53 8.55
N GLU A 488 -12.01 -46.01 7.60
CA GLU A 488 -10.55 -45.86 7.65
C GLU A 488 -10.12 -44.39 7.54
N ILE A 489 -10.81 -43.60 6.71
CA ILE A 489 -10.58 -42.16 6.59
C ILE A 489 -10.91 -41.41 7.87
N GLU A 490 -12.04 -41.72 8.51
CA GLU A 490 -12.45 -41.14 9.79
C GLU A 490 -11.42 -41.47 10.88
N ALA A 491 -11.04 -42.74 11.02
CA ALA A 491 -10.04 -43.17 11.99
C ALA A 491 -8.65 -42.54 11.75
N ALA A 492 -8.26 -42.37 10.49
CA ALA A 492 -6.99 -41.72 10.14
C ALA A 492 -6.99 -40.22 10.45
N LEU A 493 -8.10 -39.52 10.18
CA LEU A 493 -8.26 -38.09 10.46
C LEU A 493 -8.41 -37.79 11.94
N GLU A 494 -8.95 -38.71 12.74
CA GLU A 494 -9.01 -38.61 14.20
C GLU A 494 -7.61 -38.52 14.82
N ARG A 495 -6.60 -39.19 14.24
CA ARG A 495 -5.18 -39.05 14.65
C ARG A 495 -4.64 -37.63 14.47
N ALA A 496 -5.27 -36.82 13.61
CA ALA A 496 -4.96 -35.40 13.41
C ALA A 496 -5.93 -34.47 14.17
N GLU A 497 -6.70 -34.99 15.13
CA GLU A 497 -7.70 -34.27 15.93
C GLU A 497 -8.85 -33.69 15.08
N ILE A 498 -9.20 -34.35 13.97
CA ILE A 498 -10.33 -33.99 13.11
C ILE A 498 -11.44 -35.01 13.32
N ASP A 499 -12.57 -34.57 13.88
CA ASP A 499 -13.70 -35.43 14.22
C ASP A 499 -14.66 -35.71 13.04
N ALA A 500 -15.51 -36.73 13.20
CA ALA A 500 -16.48 -37.13 12.18
C ALA A 500 -17.46 -36.01 11.77
N PRO A 501 -17.98 -35.16 12.70
CA PRO A 501 -18.77 -33.99 12.32
C PRO A 501 -18.03 -32.98 11.43
N ALA A 502 -16.76 -32.67 11.73
CA ALA A 502 -15.96 -31.78 10.88
C ALA A 502 -15.72 -32.41 9.50
N LEU A 503 -15.46 -33.71 9.43
CA LEU A 503 -15.36 -34.42 8.15
C LEU A 503 -16.68 -34.40 7.37
N ALA A 504 -17.82 -34.60 8.04
CA ALA A 504 -19.15 -34.55 7.42
C ALA A 504 -19.47 -33.16 6.84
N ASP A 505 -19.09 -32.07 7.53
CA ASP A 505 -19.21 -30.70 7.01
C ASP A 505 -18.34 -30.50 5.76
N ILE A 506 -17.11 -30.99 5.75
CA ILE A 506 -16.22 -30.94 4.57
C ILE A 506 -16.78 -31.77 3.42
N ARG A 507 -17.31 -32.97 3.70
CA ARG A 507 -17.98 -33.83 2.71
C ARG A 507 -19.20 -33.14 2.11
N LEU A 508 -20.05 -32.52 2.93
CA LEU A 508 -21.21 -31.77 2.45
C LEU A 508 -20.81 -30.57 1.58
N ARG A 509 -19.74 -29.85 1.95
CA ARG A 509 -19.20 -28.72 1.16
C ARG A 509 -18.51 -29.16 -0.13
N TRP A 510 -17.94 -30.36 -0.15
CA TRP A 510 -17.33 -30.97 -1.33
C TRP A 510 -18.39 -31.58 -2.27
N MET A 511 -19.36 -32.32 -1.74
CA MET A 511 -20.45 -33.00 -2.47
C MET A 511 -21.62 -32.08 -2.83
N GLY A 512 -21.77 -30.93 -2.18
CA GLY A 512 -22.86 -29.98 -2.38
C GLY A 512 -22.96 -29.36 -3.78
N GLU A 513 -22.13 -29.76 -4.75
CA GLU A 513 -22.15 -29.25 -6.12
C GLU A 513 -23.38 -29.69 -6.92
N SER A 514 -23.90 -30.91 -6.80
CA SER A 514 -25.02 -31.35 -7.67
C SER A 514 -26.36 -30.65 -7.40
N THR A 515 -26.68 -30.40 -6.12
CA THR A 515 -27.90 -29.68 -5.73
C THR A 515 -27.78 -28.19 -6.03
N LEU A 516 -26.59 -27.61 -5.82
CA LEU A 516 -26.30 -26.23 -6.20
C LEU A 516 -26.30 -26.05 -7.72
N LEU A 517 -25.77 -27.01 -8.49
CA LEU A 517 -25.82 -27.01 -9.95
C LEU A 517 -27.25 -27.11 -10.45
N LEU A 518 -28.08 -27.97 -9.86
CA LEU A 518 -29.50 -28.02 -10.20
C LEU A 518 -30.19 -26.68 -9.89
N GLU A 519 -29.97 -26.07 -8.72
CA GLU A 519 -30.55 -24.77 -8.39
C GLU A 519 -30.11 -23.65 -9.35
N ARG A 520 -28.85 -23.70 -9.82
CA ARG A 520 -28.32 -22.75 -10.81
C ARG A 520 -28.86 -23.00 -12.22
N LEU A 521 -29.09 -24.25 -12.59
CA LEU A 521 -29.62 -24.63 -13.90
C LEU A 521 -31.15 -24.54 -13.97
N ARG A 522 -31.86 -24.52 -12.83
CA ARG A 522 -33.33 -24.48 -12.74
C ARG A 522 -33.96 -23.30 -13.53
N PRO A 523 -33.46 -22.05 -13.47
CA PRO A 523 -33.98 -20.97 -14.32
C PRO A 523 -33.83 -21.26 -15.81
N LEU A 524 -32.72 -21.85 -16.23
CA LEU A 524 -32.49 -22.23 -17.62
C LEU A 524 -33.41 -23.38 -18.04
N GLY A 525 -33.55 -24.42 -17.20
CA GLY A 525 -34.47 -25.52 -17.45
C GLY A 525 -35.90 -25.05 -17.64
N LYS A 526 -36.37 -24.14 -16.80
CA LYS A 526 -37.71 -23.56 -16.93
C LYS A 526 -37.86 -22.69 -18.18
N LEU A 527 -36.83 -21.92 -18.54
CA LEU A 527 -36.81 -21.14 -19.78
C LEU A 527 -36.86 -22.04 -21.03
N LEU A 528 -36.27 -23.24 -20.96
CA LEU A 528 -36.29 -24.26 -22.00
C LEU A 528 -37.51 -25.20 -21.93
N GLY A 529 -38.44 -24.99 -20.98
CA GLY A 529 -39.65 -25.81 -20.82
C GLY A 529 -39.40 -27.24 -20.31
N LEU A 530 -38.30 -27.47 -19.59
CA LEU A 530 -37.92 -28.77 -19.06
C LEU A 530 -38.58 -29.06 -17.71
N SER A 531 -39.16 -30.26 -17.56
CA SER A 531 -39.63 -30.75 -16.25
C SER A 531 -38.50 -31.36 -15.43
N GLU A 532 -38.49 -31.10 -14.12
CA GLU A 532 -37.58 -31.70 -13.13
C GLU A 532 -37.95 -33.15 -12.79
N ASP A 533 -39.15 -33.62 -13.12
CA ASP A 533 -39.64 -34.97 -12.80
C ASP A 533 -38.74 -36.07 -13.41
N ARG A 534 -38.01 -35.74 -14.49
CA ARG A 534 -37.06 -36.63 -15.17
C ARG A 534 -35.73 -36.80 -14.44
N LEU A 535 -35.44 -36.00 -13.41
CA LEU A 535 -34.18 -36.07 -12.64
C LEU A 535 -34.22 -37.12 -11.52
N GLY A 536 -35.41 -37.55 -11.07
CA GLY A 536 -35.62 -38.68 -10.14
C GLY A 536 -35.03 -38.53 -8.72
N ALA A 537 -35.47 -39.37 -7.78
CA ALA A 537 -35.03 -39.33 -6.36
C ALA A 537 -33.65 -39.97 -6.11
N GLY A 538 -33.08 -40.67 -7.09
CA GLY A 538 -31.80 -41.37 -6.96
C GLY A 538 -30.64 -40.53 -7.48
N GLY A 539 -30.12 -39.61 -6.66
CA GLY A 539 -28.84 -38.91 -6.87
C GLY A 539 -28.72 -38.07 -8.16
N ILE A 540 -28.59 -36.75 -8.01
CA ILE A 540 -28.30 -35.85 -9.13
C ILE A 540 -26.80 -35.90 -9.42
N ASP A 541 -26.41 -36.26 -10.65
CA ASP A 541 -25.03 -36.18 -11.14
C ASP A 541 -24.93 -35.29 -12.38
N THR A 542 -23.70 -34.99 -12.80
CA THR A 542 -23.44 -34.10 -13.95
C THR A 542 -23.94 -34.69 -15.27
N ALA A 543 -23.83 -36.01 -15.46
CA ALA A 543 -24.21 -36.67 -16.71
C ALA A 543 -25.72 -36.54 -16.93
N ARG A 544 -26.51 -36.76 -15.87
CA ARG A 544 -27.97 -36.59 -15.89
C ARG A 544 -28.41 -35.14 -16.08
N LEU A 545 -27.73 -34.18 -15.44
CA LEU A 545 -28.00 -32.75 -15.67
C LEU A 545 -27.72 -32.34 -17.12
N THR A 546 -26.64 -32.87 -17.70
CA THR A 546 -26.26 -32.64 -19.10
C THR A 546 -27.31 -33.21 -20.04
N GLU A 547 -27.75 -34.45 -19.82
CA GLU A 547 -28.79 -35.10 -20.62
C GLU A 547 -30.15 -34.40 -20.50
N TRP A 548 -30.50 -33.95 -19.29
CA TRP A 548 -31.71 -33.17 -19.02
C TRP A 548 -31.72 -31.86 -19.82
N LEU A 549 -30.63 -31.08 -19.78
CA LEU A 549 -30.49 -29.85 -20.56
C LEU A 549 -30.47 -30.11 -22.08
N ALA A 550 -29.74 -31.14 -22.53
CA ALA A 550 -29.69 -31.52 -23.93
C ALA A 550 -31.09 -31.84 -24.49
N GLY A 551 -32.01 -32.35 -23.66
CA GLY A 551 -33.40 -32.57 -24.01
C GLY A 551 -34.19 -31.30 -24.35
N GLY A 552 -33.86 -30.17 -23.72
CA GLY A 552 -34.54 -28.87 -23.94
C GLY A 552 -33.95 -28.11 -25.13
N LEU A 553 -32.65 -28.28 -25.37
CA LEU A 553 -31.96 -27.69 -26.52
C LEU A 553 -32.41 -28.27 -27.86
N ARG A 554 -32.94 -29.50 -27.88
CA ARG A 554 -33.53 -30.12 -29.08
C ARG A 554 -34.67 -29.32 -29.69
N GLY A 555 -35.34 -28.47 -28.89
CA GLY A 555 -36.47 -27.67 -29.33
C GLY A 555 -36.11 -26.30 -29.92
N LEU A 556 -34.84 -25.88 -29.89
CA LEU A 556 -34.42 -24.55 -30.33
C LEU A 556 -33.94 -24.49 -31.79
N ASP A 557 -33.39 -25.59 -32.31
CA ASP A 557 -32.99 -25.72 -33.72
C ASP A 557 -33.65 -26.94 -34.33
N GLY A 558 -34.55 -26.73 -35.31
CA GLY A 558 -35.46 -27.74 -35.87
C GLY A 558 -34.82 -28.84 -36.74
N ALA A 559 -33.58 -29.25 -36.50
CA ALA A 559 -32.89 -30.28 -37.28
C ALA A 559 -32.35 -31.42 -36.38
N GLU A 560 -32.83 -32.65 -36.61
CA GLU A 560 -32.38 -33.87 -35.88
C GLU A 560 -30.89 -34.21 -36.05
N GLU A 561 -30.21 -33.59 -37.02
CA GLU A 561 -28.81 -33.84 -37.38
C GLU A 561 -27.79 -33.22 -36.38
N ALA A 562 -28.24 -32.42 -35.39
CA ALA A 562 -27.38 -31.65 -34.47
C ALA A 562 -27.18 -32.28 -33.07
N LYS A 563 -27.40 -33.59 -32.90
CA LYS A 563 -27.37 -34.26 -31.59
C LYS A 563 -26.04 -34.09 -30.83
N GLU A 564 -24.90 -34.13 -31.53
CA GLU A 564 -23.58 -33.91 -30.91
C GLU A 564 -23.38 -32.45 -30.49
N ALA A 565 -23.92 -31.49 -31.26
CA ALA A 565 -23.85 -30.07 -30.93
C ALA A 565 -24.67 -29.71 -29.68
N TRP A 566 -25.84 -30.32 -29.50
CA TRP A 566 -26.67 -30.10 -28.30
C TRP A 566 -26.05 -30.66 -27.04
N LEU A 567 -25.39 -31.82 -27.13
CA LEU A 567 -24.67 -32.38 -25.98
C LEU A 567 -23.49 -31.49 -25.60
N ALA A 568 -22.72 -31.00 -26.59
CA ALA A 568 -21.62 -30.07 -26.35
C ALA A 568 -22.09 -28.74 -25.74
N TRP A 569 -23.22 -28.19 -26.19
CA TRP A 569 -23.82 -26.99 -25.58
C TRP A 569 -24.35 -27.26 -24.16
N ALA A 570 -24.96 -28.42 -23.92
CA ALA A 570 -25.41 -28.80 -22.59
C ALA A 570 -24.22 -28.96 -21.62
N GLU A 571 -23.12 -29.58 -22.05
CA GLU A 571 -21.88 -29.66 -21.27
C GLU A 571 -21.31 -28.27 -20.96
N ALA A 572 -21.26 -27.39 -21.96
CA ALA A 572 -20.82 -26.01 -21.79
C ALA A 572 -21.72 -25.23 -20.80
N LEU A 573 -23.04 -25.45 -20.82
CA LEU A 573 -23.97 -24.81 -19.89
C LEU A 573 -23.85 -25.34 -18.46
N VAL A 574 -23.55 -26.64 -18.30
CA VAL A 574 -23.23 -27.22 -16.99
C VAL A 574 -21.90 -26.64 -16.46
N ASP A 575 -20.91 -26.44 -17.32
CA ASP A 575 -19.66 -25.78 -16.95
C ASP A 575 -19.89 -24.30 -16.60
N VAL A 576 -20.73 -23.56 -17.34
CA VAL A 576 -21.17 -22.21 -16.96
C VAL A 576 -21.82 -22.22 -15.57
N ALA A 577 -22.69 -23.19 -15.28
CA ALA A 577 -23.32 -23.30 -13.96
C ALA A 577 -22.33 -23.60 -12.83
N ARG A 578 -21.25 -24.37 -13.11
CA ARG A 578 -20.16 -24.62 -12.15
C ARG A 578 -19.36 -23.36 -11.83
N GLU A 579 -19.21 -22.47 -12.81
CA GLU A 579 -18.42 -21.24 -12.69
C GLU A 579 -19.26 -20.03 -12.22
N SER A 580 -20.58 -20.12 -12.30
CA SER A 580 -21.51 -19.06 -11.94
C SER A 580 -21.78 -19.01 -10.43
N TYR A 581 -21.63 -17.82 -9.84
CA TYR A 581 -21.81 -17.60 -8.40
C TYR A 581 -23.18 -17.03 -8.03
N ASP A 582 -23.93 -16.48 -9.00
CA ASP A 582 -25.27 -15.90 -8.84
C ASP A 582 -26.13 -16.06 -10.12
N ASP A 583 -27.39 -15.63 -10.06
CA ASP A 583 -28.35 -15.74 -11.17
C ASP A 583 -28.01 -14.77 -12.34
N PHE A 584 -27.18 -13.75 -12.10
CA PHE A 584 -26.69 -12.85 -13.14
C PHE A 584 -25.58 -13.52 -13.96
N ALA A 585 -24.58 -14.09 -13.29
CA ALA A 585 -23.46 -14.81 -13.91
C ALA A 585 -23.97 -16.00 -14.73
N MET A 586 -24.94 -16.75 -14.19
CA MET A 586 -25.55 -17.86 -14.90
C MET A 586 -26.31 -17.40 -16.16
N GLY A 587 -27.17 -16.39 -16.03
CA GLY A 587 -27.93 -15.87 -17.17
C GLY A 587 -27.04 -15.24 -18.25
N TYR A 588 -26.00 -14.52 -17.85
CA TYR A 588 -25.02 -13.92 -18.75
C TYR A 588 -24.20 -14.98 -19.51
N GLY A 589 -23.71 -16.00 -18.81
CA GLY A 589 -22.97 -17.11 -19.44
C GLY A 589 -23.86 -17.92 -20.39
N ALA A 590 -25.12 -18.18 -20.01
CA ALA A 590 -26.09 -18.82 -20.88
C ALA A 590 -26.43 -17.97 -22.12
N TRP A 591 -26.56 -16.65 -21.97
CA TRP A 591 -26.77 -15.72 -23.09
C TRP A 591 -25.59 -15.69 -24.07
N LYS A 592 -24.34 -15.81 -23.59
CA LYS A 592 -23.18 -15.91 -24.50
C LYS A 592 -23.21 -17.16 -25.38
N LEU A 593 -23.85 -18.23 -24.94
CA LEU A 593 -23.97 -19.48 -25.68
C LEU A 593 -25.26 -19.53 -26.54
N LEU A 594 -26.39 -19.05 -26.02
CA LEU A 594 -27.71 -19.23 -26.61
C LEU A 594 -28.33 -17.94 -27.18
N GLY A 595 -27.66 -16.80 -27.07
CA GLY A 595 -28.08 -15.52 -27.63
C GLY A 595 -29.45 -15.04 -27.15
N GLU A 596 -30.27 -14.52 -28.07
CA GLU A 596 -31.59 -13.91 -27.79
C GLU A 596 -32.60 -14.87 -27.13
N ALA A 597 -32.38 -16.19 -27.19
CA ALA A 597 -33.19 -17.15 -26.44
C ALA A 597 -33.14 -16.85 -24.93
N VAL A 598 -32.00 -16.37 -24.42
CA VAL A 598 -31.75 -16.03 -23.02
C VAL A 598 -31.59 -14.51 -22.84
N ALA A 599 -32.35 -13.70 -23.58
CA ALA A 599 -32.34 -12.25 -23.39
C ALA A 599 -32.73 -11.87 -21.95
N LEU A 600 -32.08 -10.84 -21.38
CA LEU A 600 -32.24 -10.42 -19.98
C LEU A 600 -33.72 -10.26 -19.55
N PRO A 601 -34.64 -9.67 -20.35
CA PRO A 601 -36.06 -9.60 -19.99
C PRO A 601 -36.73 -10.99 -19.85
N ARG A 602 -36.36 -11.96 -20.70
CA ARG A 602 -36.91 -13.33 -20.67
C ARG A 602 -36.37 -14.10 -19.47
N TRP A 603 -35.07 -13.96 -19.19
CA TRP A 603 -34.44 -14.53 -17.99
C TRP A 603 -35.11 -14.00 -16.72
N ASN A 604 -35.30 -12.68 -16.62
CA ASN A 604 -35.98 -12.07 -15.48
C ASN A 604 -37.44 -12.47 -15.34
N ALA A 605 -38.15 -12.74 -16.44
CA ALA A 605 -39.51 -13.30 -16.36
C ALA A 605 -39.51 -14.65 -15.64
N VAL A 606 -38.58 -15.55 -16.00
CA VAL A 606 -38.44 -16.86 -15.38
C VAL A 606 -37.99 -16.76 -13.91
N LEU A 607 -37.06 -15.85 -13.58
CA LEU A 607 -36.66 -15.62 -12.19
C LEU A 607 -37.82 -15.14 -11.31
N ARG A 608 -38.68 -14.26 -11.82
CA ARG A 608 -39.89 -13.82 -11.09
C ARG A 608 -40.82 -14.99 -10.80
N GLU A 609 -41.03 -15.86 -11.77
CA GLU A 609 -41.88 -17.03 -11.56
C GLU A 609 -41.29 -18.06 -10.58
N LEU A 610 -39.96 -18.09 -10.42
CA LEU A 610 -39.28 -19.02 -9.53
C LEU A 610 -39.04 -18.47 -8.11
N GLY A 611 -39.10 -17.16 -7.89
CA GLY A 611 -38.73 -16.56 -6.59
C GLY A 611 -39.38 -15.22 -6.25
N GLY A 612 -40.36 -14.75 -7.02
CA GLY A 612 -41.02 -13.46 -6.79
C GLY A 612 -40.27 -12.25 -7.37
N GLU A 613 -40.80 -11.04 -7.19
CA GLU A 613 -40.24 -9.82 -7.78
C GLU A 613 -38.81 -9.49 -7.30
N ASP A 614 -38.43 -9.96 -6.12
CA ASP A 614 -37.11 -9.69 -5.51
C ASP A 614 -35.95 -10.48 -6.13
N ARG A 615 -36.22 -11.43 -7.04
CA ARG A 615 -35.19 -12.29 -7.66
C ARG A 615 -34.65 -11.77 -9.00
N VAL A 616 -35.14 -10.64 -9.51
CA VAL A 616 -34.70 -10.11 -10.82
C VAL A 616 -33.26 -9.59 -10.79
N VAL A 617 -32.55 -9.78 -11.90
CA VAL A 617 -31.17 -9.30 -12.08
C VAL A 617 -31.11 -8.12 -13.05
N THR A 618 -30.11 -7.25 -12.88
CA THR A 618 -29.90 -6.08 -13.75
C THR A 618 -28.43 -5.97 -14.17
N ASN A 619 -28.19 -5.45 -15.37
CA ASN A 619 -26.84 -5.13 -15.81
C ASN A 619 -26.33 -3.87 -15.10
N GLY A 620 -25.63 -4.12 -14.00
CA GLY A 620 -25.00 -3.11 -13.18
C GLY A 620 -23.97 -2.22 -13.86
N ARG A 621 -23.43 -2.66 -14.99
CA ARG A 621 -22.36 -1.98 -15.74
C ARG A 621 -22.88 -1.28 -16.99
N ALA A 622 -24.20 -1.17 -17.18
CA ALA A 622 -24.78 -0.56 -18.37
C ALA A 622 -24.27 0.88 -18.62
N GLY A 623 -24.19 1.70 -17.56
CA GLY A 623 -23.63 3.05 -17.65
C GLY A 623 -22.15 3.05 -18.01
N GLU A 624 -21.33 2.21 -17.36
CA GLU A 624 -19.90 2.06 -17.66
C GLU A 624 -19.66 1.60 -19.11
N GLN A 625 -20.44 0.62 -19.58
CA GLN A 625 -20.38 0.12 -20.96
C GLN A 625 -20.73 1.22 -21.97
N ALA A 626 -21.76 2.01 -21.69
CA ALA A 626 -22.16 3.14 -22.52
C ALA A 626 -21.10 4.25 -22.57
N VAL A 627 -20.52 4.60 -21.42
CA VAL A 627 -19.41 5.57 -21.35
C VAL A 627 -18.21 5.06 -22.14
N ARG A 628 -17.86 3.78 -22.01
CA ARG A 628 -16.76 3.17 -22.76
C ARG A 628 -16.99 3.26 -24.26
N HIS A 629 -18.16 2.84 -24.75
CA HIS A 629 -18.53 2.97 -26.17
C HIS A 629 -18.44 4.43 -26.67
N LEU A 630 -18.84 5.40 -25.84
CA LEU A 630 -18.80 6.83 -26.16
C LEU A 630 -17.35 7.39 -26.19
N GLU A 631 -16.48 6.86 -25.33
CA GLU A 631 -15.05 7.18 -25.29
C GLU A 631 -14.30 6.58 -26.47
N GLU A 632 -14.56 5.31 -26.78
CA GLU A 632 -14.00 4.61 -27.94
C GLU A 632 -14.39 5.33 -29.24
N ALA A 633 -15.66 5.70 -29.42
CA ALA A 633 -16.11 6.50 -30.56
C ALA A 633 -15.69 7.98 -30.46
N GLY A 634 -15.07 8.41 -29.37
CA GLY A 634 -14.86 9.82 -29.06
C GLY A 634 -14.03 10.56 -30.11
N ARG A 635 -12.99 9.93 -30.67
CA ARG A 635 -12.15 10.51 -31.74
C ARG A 635 -12.94 10.64 -33.04
N LEU A 636 -13.65 9.59 -33.43
CA LEU A 636 -14.48 9.54 -34.63
C LEU A 636 -15.59 10.61 -34.59
N LEU A 637 -16.29 10.73 -33.47
CA LEU A 637 -17.35 11.73 -33.28
C LEU A 637 -16.82 13.17 -33.28
N ARG A 638 -15.59 13.41 -32.77
CA ARG A 638 -14.93 14.73 -32.88
C ARG A 638 -14.54 15.05 -34.31
N GLY A 639 -13.99 14.07 -35.03
CA GLY A 639 -13.69 14.19 -36.46
C GLY A 639 -14.94 14.54 -37.26
N PHE A 640 -16.06 13.84 -36.98
CA PHE A 640 -17.36 14.15 -37.57
C PHE A 640 -17.82 15.57 -37.24
N ALA A 641 -17.76 16.00 -35.97
CA ALA A 641 -18.13 17.36 -35.56
C ALA A 641 -17.30 18.43 -36.29
N ARG A 642 -15.99 18.21 -36.45
CA ARG A 642 -15.09 19.10 -37.21
C ARG A 642 -15.44 19.10 -38.70
N HIS A 643 -15.69 17.94 -39.30
CA HIS A 643 -16.09 17.83 -40.70
C HIS A 643 -17.40 18.60 -40.96
N VAL A 644 -18.43 18.37 -40.15
CA VAL A 644 -19.70 19.11 -40.26
C VAL A 644 -19.49 20.62 -40.11
N ALA A 645 -18.60 21.04 -39.20
CA ALA A 645 -18.27 22.46 -39.02
C ALA A 645 -17.52 23.08 -40.20
N THR A 646 -16.82 22.30 -41.02
CA THR A 646 -15.90 22.83 -42.07
C THR A 646 -16.30 22.45 -43.49
N ALA A 647 -17.28 21.57 -43.66
CA ALA A 647 -17.71 21.06 -44.96
C ALA A 647 -18.50 22.08 -45.78
N ASP A 648 -19.21 23.02 -45.13
CA ASP A 648 -20.00 24.04 -45.80
C ASP A 648 -19.22 25.35 -45.93
N ARG A 649 -18.90 25.75 -47.17
CA ARG A 649 -18.09 26.94 -47.47
C ARG A 649 -18.84 28.25 -47.24
N ASP A 650 -20.17 28.20 -47.10
CA ASP A 650 -21.02 29.37 -46.89
C ASP A 650 -21.17 29.73 -45.39
N VAL A 651 -20.52 28.97 -44.49
CA VAL A 651 -20.53 29.18 -43.04
C VAL A 651 -19.28 29.98 -42.62
N SER A 652 -19.48 31.15 -42.00
CA SER A 652 -18.39 31.99 -41.46
C SER A 652 -17.60 31.26 -40.37
N GLU A 653 -16.31 31.57 -40.20
CA GLU A 653 -15.43 30.91 -39.21
C GLU A 653 -16.01 30.92 -37.78
N GLU A 654 -16.71 31.99 -37.39
CA GLU A 654 -17.41 32.12 -36.10
C GLU A 654 -18.54 31.08 -35.96
N CYS A 655 -19.34 30.90 -37.01
CA CYS A 655 -20.41 29.91 -37.04
C CYS A 655 -19.86 28.46 -37.08
N GLN A 656 -18.70 28.22 -37.68
CA GLN A 656 -18.05 26.90 -37.66
C GLN A 656 -17.66 26.48 -36.22
N ALA A 657 -17.12 27.43 -35.44
CA ALA A 657 -16.75 27.21 -34.04
C ALA A 657 -17.98 26.94 -33.15
N GLU A 658 -19.08 27.67 -33.37
CA GLU A 658 -20.34 27.44 -32.67
C GLU A 658 -20.95 26.07 -33.01
N LEU A 659 -20.86 25.66 -34.27
CA LEU A 659 -21.38 24.38 -34.77
C LEU A 659 -20.63 23.19 -34.17
N TYR A 660 -19.30 23.22 -34.18
CA TYR A 660 -18.47 22.20 -33.51
C TYR A 660 -18.81 22.07 -32.02
N SER A 661 -18.97 23.22 -31.33
CA SER A 661 -19.32 23.24 -29.91
C SER A 661 -20.69 22.64 -29.62
N SER A 662 -21.66 22.86 -30.51
CA SER A 662 -23.03 22.37 -30.37
C SER A 662 -23.10 20.84 -30.49
N VAL A 663 -22.37 20.25 -31.45
CA VAL A 663 -22.29 18.78 -31.59
C VAL A 663 -21.56 18.15 -30.40
N GLU A 664 -20.48 18.78 -29.92
CA GLU A 664 -19.75 18.33 -28.74
C GLU A 664 -20.57 18.45 -27.44
N ALA A 665 -21.44 19.45 -27.33
CA ALA A 665 -22.34 19.63 -26.19
C ALA A 665 -23.33 18.47 -26.06
N VAL A 666 -23.94 18.04 -27.17
CA VAL A 666 -24.86 16.88 -27.21
C VAL A 666 -24.15 15.61 -26.75
N ARG A 667 -22.91 15.39 -27.19
CA ARG A 667 -22.10 14.26 -26.72
C ARG A 667 -21.82 14.32 -25.22
N LYS A 668 -21.45 15.50 -24.70
CA LYS A 668 -21.18 15.70 -23.26
C LYS A 668 -22.43 15.52 -22.41
N GLU A 669 -23.59 15.95 -22.91
CA GLU A 669 -24.89 15.75 -22.27
C GLU A 669 -25.22 14.25 -22.18
N LEU A 670 -25.15 13.53 -23.30
CA LEU A 670 -25.35 12.08 -23.32
C LEU A 670 -24.39 11.37 -22.36
N ARG A 671 -23.10 11.76 -22.35
CA ARG A 671 -22.13 11.24 -21.38
C ARG A 671 -22.60 11.42 -19.95
N LYS A 672 -23.06 12.63 -19.60
CA LYS A 672 -23.54 12.96 -18.26
C LYS A 672 -24.75 12.10 -17.88
N GLU A 673 -25.69 11.93 -18.80
CA GLU A 673 -26.87 11.08 -18.59
C GLU A 673 -26.49 9.62 -18.36
N VAL A 674 -25.63 9.02 -19.18
CA VAL A 674 -25.23 7.61 -19.01
C VAL A 674 -24.29 7.39 -17.82
N SER A 675 -23.64 8.45 -17.32
CA SER A 675 -22.73 8.39 -16.16
C SER A 675 -23.42 8.59 -14.81
N ALA A 676 -24.68 9.05 -14.77
CA ALA A 676 -25.37 9.44 -13.54
C ALA A 676 -25.87 8.27 -12.66
N GLY A 677 -25.24 7.09 -12.78
CA GLY A 677 -25.66 5.87 -12.08
C GLY A 677 -27.08 5.41 -12.43
N VAL A 678 -27.58 4.41 -11.70
CA VAL A 678 -28.94 3.86 -11.87
C VAL A 678 -30.01 4.80 -11.28
N ASP A 679 -29.61 5.69 -10.36
CA ASP A 679 -30.52 6.56 -9.59
C ASP A 679 -30.77 7.93 -10.27
N GLY A 680 -30.00 8.30 -11.31
CA GLY A 680 -30.01 9.65 -11.89
C GLY A 680 -30.45 9.80 -13.35
N ALA A 681 -30.56 8.72 -14.14
CA ALA A 681 -30.94 8.80 -15.55
C ALA A 681 -31.84 7.64 -15.99
N GLU A 682 -33.06 7.96 -16.44
CA GLU A 682 -34.05 7.01 -16.95
C GLU A 682 -33.48 6.09 -18.04
N LEU A 683 -32.55 6.60 -18.85
CA LEU A 683 -31.89 5.86 -19.93
C LEU A 683 -31.02 4.70 -19.40
N CYS A 684 -30.20 4.94 -18.37
CA CYS A 684 -29.34 3.92 -17.77
C CYS A 684 -30.17 2.83 -17.07
N ALA A 685 -31.24 3.24 -16.38
CA ALA A 685 -32.20 2.32 -15.77
C ALA A 685 -32.93 1.47 -16.82
N ALA A 686 -33.32 2.04 -17.96
CA ALA A 686 -33.93 1.29 -19.06
C ALA A 686 -32.94 0.28 -19.67
N TRP A 687 -31.69 0.68 -19.89
CA TRP A 687 -30.66 -0.16 -20.50
C TRP A 687 -30.22 -1.30 -19.59
N SER A 688 -30.06 -1.04 -18.29
CA SER A 688 -29.68 -2.05 -17.30
C SER A 688 -30.72 -3.18 -17.15
N ARG A 689 -31.99 -2.92 -17.49
CA ARG A 689 -33.06 -3.92 -17.50
C ARG A 689 -33.26 -4.61 -18.84
N ARG A 690 -32.71 -4.05 -19.93
CA ARG A 690 -32.95 -4.52 -21.30
C ARG A 690 -31.84 -5.41 -21.85
N TRP A 691 -30.57 -5.15 -21.49
CA TRP A 691 -29.43 -5.83 -22.09
C TRP A 691 -28.41 -6.34 -21.06
N TRP A 692 -27.91 -7.55 -21.32
CA TRP A 692 -26.75 -8.13 -20.64
C TRP A 692 -25.48 -7.33 -20.89
N GLU A 693 -25.29 -6.86 -22.12
CA GLU A 693 -24.27 -5.91 -22.56
C GLU A 693 -24.94 -4.85 -23.44
N VAL A 694 -24.72 -3.57 -23.15
CA VAL A 694 -25.26 -2.49 -23.97
C VAL A 694 -24.60 -2.52 -25.36
N PRO A 695 -25.36 -2.71 -26.46
CA PRO A 695 -24.80 -2.73 -27.80
C PRO A 695 -24.41 -1.31 -28.24
N PHE A 696 -23.35 -1.19 -29.03
CA PHE A 696 -22.86 0.10 -29.54
C PHE A 696 -23.94 0.85 -30.34
N GLY A 697 -24.72 0.14 -31.17
CA GLY A 697 -25.85 0.72 -31.90
C GLY A 697 -26.92 1.37 -31.01
N ALA A 698 -27.14 0.90 -29.77
CA ALA A 698 -28.09 1.54 -28.85
C ALA A 698 -27.57 2.89 -28.34
N LEU A 699 -26.26 3.00 -28.09
CA LEU A 699 -25.62 4.27 -27.77
C LEU A 699 -25.72 5.22 -28.96
N LEU A 700 -25.43 4.73 -30.16
CA LEU A 700 -25.45 5.54 -31.37
C LEU A 700 -26.86 6.08 -31.66
N ALA A 701 -27.88 5.23 -31.55
CA ALA A 701 -29.28 5.65 -31.69
C ALA A 701 -29.67 6.74 -30.66
N ALA A 702 -29.20 6.62 -29.41
CA ALA A 702 -29.44 7.62 -28.37
C ALA A 702 -28.72 8.95 -28.65
N LEU A 703 -27.54 8.91 -29.26
CA LEU A 703 -26.81 10.10 -29.71
C LEU A 703 -27.55 10.78 -30.89
N LEU A 704 -27.97 10.00 -31.89
CA LEU A 704 -28.71 10.49 -33.05
C LEU A 704 -30.03 11.15 -32.67
N ALA A 705 -30.80 10.54 -31.77
CA ALA A 705 -32.04 11.12 -31.26
C ALA A 705 -31.83 12.49 -30.61
N ARG A 706 -30.69 12.70 -29.92
CA ARG A 706 -30.35 14.00 -29.31
C ARG A 706 -29.84 14.99 -30.33
N LEU A 707 -29.07 14.57 -31.33
CA LEU A 707 -28.61 15.44 -32.42
C LEU A 707 -29.80 15.92 -33.27
N ASP A 708 -30.74 15.05 -33.62
CA ASP A 708 -31.96 15.42 -34.35
C ASP A 708 -32.88 16.30 -33.48
N GLY A 709 -33.06 15.97 -32.19
CA GLY A 709 -33.84 16.78 -31.25
C GLY A 709 -33.21 18.14 -30.90
N ALA A 710 -31.88 18.27 -30.94
CA ALA A 710 -31.19 19.56 -30.82
C ALA A 710 -31.39 20.41 -32.10
N SER A 711 -31.51 19.75 -33.25
CA SER A 711 -31.79 20.39 -34.54
C SER A 711 -33.21 20.96 -34.63
N ALA A 712 -34.20 20.26 -34.05
CA ALA A 712 -35.58 20.75 -34.02
C ALA A 712 -35.81 21.92 -33.05
N ARG A 713 -35.04 22.05 -31.96
CA ARG A 713 -35.24 23.07 -30.91
C ARG A 713 -34.63 24.45 -31.22
N ARG A 714 -33.82 24.56 -32.27
CA ARG A 714 -33.14 25.81 -32.71
C ARG A 714 -33.46 26.11 -34.17
N GLU A 715 -34.73 26.05 -34.55
CA GLU A 715 -35.18 26.55 -35.86
C GLU A 715 -34.78 28.04 -35.99
N GLY A 716 -33.84 28.33 -36.90
CA GLY A 716 -33.34 29.68 -37.16
C GLY A 716 -31.81 29.87 -37.03
N SER A 717 -31.06 28.92 -36.46
CA SER A 717 -29.59 28.95 -36.50
C SER A 717 -29.07 28.20 -37.73
N PRO A 718 -28.38 28.86 -38.69
CA PRO A 718 -27.92 28.23 -39.93
C PRO A 718 -27.04 26.98 -39.72
N GLY A 719 -26.31 26.92 -38.60
CA GLY A 719 -25.34 25.87 -38.33
C GLY A 719 -25.95 24.50 -38.05
N ILE A 720 -27.04 24.40 -37.29
CA ILE A 720 -27.52 23.08 -36.82
C ILE A 720 -28.32 22.33 -37.91
N ALA A 721 -28.97 23.05 -38.83
CA ALA A 721 -29.57 22.44 -40.02
C ALA A 721 -28.53 21.71 -40.90
N ALA A 722 -27.26 22.17 -40.87
CA ALA A 722 -26.16 21.48 -41.56
C ALA A 722 -25.89 20.09 -40.97
N VAL A 723 -25.98 19.91 -39.65
CA VAL A 723 -25.75 18.61 -38.98
C VAL A 723 -26.68 17.53 -39.53
N LYS A 724 -27.96 17.86 -39.72
CA LYS A 724 -28.98 16.92 -40.19
C LYS A 724 -28.66 16.33 -41.57
N ARG A 725 -28.00 17.09 -42.45
CA ARG A 725 -27.57 16.63 -43.80
C ARG A 725 -26.45 15.58 -43.78
N HIS A 726 -25.83 15.38 -42.62
CA HIS A 726 -24.72 14.45 -42.42
C HIS A 726 -25.04 13.31 -41.45
N LEU A 727 -26.26 13.21 -40.91
CA LEU A 727 -26.63 12.14 -39.97
C LEU A 727 -26.88 10.77 -40.64
N ASP A 728 -27.08 10.76 -41.96
CA ASP A 728 -27.24 9.55 -42.79
C ASP A 728 -26.04 8.59 -42.66
N VAL A 729 -24.85 9.12 -42.39
CA VAL A 729 -23.61 8.33 -42.19
C VAL A 729 -23.69 7.31 -41.04
N PHE A 730 -24.65 7.47 -40.13
CA PHE A 730 -24.80 6.59 -38.97
C PHE A 730 -25.87 5.50 -39.16
N GLU A 731 -26.59 5.49 -40.28
CA GLU A 731 -27.63 4.48 -40.54
C GLU A 731 -27.02 3.09 -40.72
N GLY A 732 -27.57 2.08 -40.02
CA GLY A 732 -27.11 0.69 -40.10
C GLY A 732 -25.82 0.38 -39.34
N VAL A 733 -25.21 1.36 -38.67
CA VAL A 733 -23.95 1.18 -37.93
C VAL A 733 -24.20 0.49 -36.58
N GLY A 734 -23.66 -0.72 -36.42
CA GLY A 734 -23.75 -1.54 -35.22
C GLY A 734 -22.47 -1.56 -34.38
N THR A 735 -21.32 -1.22 -34.96
CA THR A 735 -19.99 -1.29 -34.33
C THR A 735 -19.13 -0.04 -34.58
N ILE A 736 -18.02 0.09 -33.85
CA ILE A 736 -17.08 1.20 -34.01
C ILE A 736 -16.29 1.15 -35.34
N ASP A 737 -16.00 -0.05 -35.85
CA ASP A 737 -15.27 -0.22 -37.09
C ASP A 737 -16.15 0.15 -38.29
N GLU A 738 -17.43 -0.27 -38.26
CA GLU A 738 -18.45 0.20 -39.22
C GLU A 738 -18.62 1.72 -39.16
N LEU A 739 -18.59 2.32 -37.97
CA LEU A 739 -18.63 3.78 -37.83
C LEU A 739 -17.42 4.44 -38.50
N ARG A 740 -16.22 3.91 -38.27
CA ARG A 740 -14.99 4.43 -38.89
C ARG A 740 -15.08 4.34 -40.41
N GLU A 741 -15.48 3.20 -40.95
CA GLU A 741 -15.61 2.98 -42.39
C GLU A 741 -16.63 3.93 -43.02
N ALA A 742 -17.80 4.11 -42.39
CA ALA A 742 -18.82 5.04 -42.84
C ALA A 742 -18.30 6.49 -42.87
N LEU A 743 -17.60 6.93 -41.83
CA LEU A 743 -17.02 8.28 -41.74
C LEU A 743 -15.90 8.50 -42.76
N VAL A 744 -15.03 7.52 -42.97
CA VAL A 744 -13.96 7.58 -44.00
C VAL A 744 -14.56 7.69 -45.39
N THR A 745 -15.58 6.88 -45.69
CA THR A 745 -16.31 6.92 -46.98
C THR A 745 -16.95 8.29 -47.23
N ARG A 746 -17.37 8.98 -46.17
CA ARG A 746 -17.92 10.34 -46.22
C ARG A 746 -16.84 11.44 -46.31
N GLY A 747 -15.57 11.09 -46.30
CA GLY A 747 -14.45 12.04 -46.36
C GLY A 747 -14.13 12.73 -45.03
N VAL A 748 -14.50 12.13 -43.90
CA VAL A 748 -14.15 12.64 -42.57
C VAL A 748 -12.71 12.27 -42.24
N GLU A 749 -11.90 13.24 -41.81
CA GLU A 749 -10.55 13.00 -41.31
C GLU A 749 -10.59 12.27 -39.95
N VAL A 750 -10.66 10.94 -39.97
CA VAL A 750 -10.69 10.12 -38.74
C VAL A 750 -9.32 9.95 -38.09
N GLU A 751 -8.24 10.20 -38.83
CA GLU A 751 -6.86 10.00 -38.36
C GLU A 751 -6.25 11.18 -37.59
N HIS A 752 -6.94 12.32 -37.50
CA HIS A 752 -6.46 13.46 -36.72
C HIS A 752 -7.50 13.82 -35.65
N ASP A 753 -7.12 13.76 -34.36
CA ASP A 753 -8.04 14.18 -33.30
C ASP A 753 -8.06 15.71 -33.19
N PRO A 754 -9.22 16.39 -33.34
CA PRO A 754 -9.35 17.83 -33.11
C PRO A 754 -8.81 18.31 -31.76
N ARG A 755 -8.76 17.45 -30.74
CA ARG A 755 -8.14 17.77 -29.44
C ARG A 755 -6.62 17.90 -29.52
N GLU A 756 -5.96 17.15 -30.39
CA GLU A 756 -4.51 17.25 -30.59
C GLU A 756 -4.18 18.56 -31.30
N VAL A 757 -5.00 18.96 -32.28
CA VAL A 757 -4.91 20.27 -32.94
C VAL A 757 -5.09 21.40 -31.93
N ALA A 758 -6.13 21.33 -31.10
CA ALA A 758 -6.36 22.33 -30.05
C ALA A 758 -5.24 22.35 -29.01
N ARG A 759 -4.69 21.18 -28.62
CA ARG A 759 -3.56 21.10 -27.69
C ARG A 759 -2.30 21.73 -28.28
N ASP A 760 -1.93 21.41 -29.52
CA ASP A 760 -0.78 22.03 -30.20
C ASP A 760 -0.96 23.55 -30.29
N ASN A 761 -2.17 24.01 -30.64
CA ASN A 761 -2.52 25.43 -30.66
C ASN A 761 -2.37 26.09 -29.28
N VAL A 762 -2.84 25.45 -28.20
CA VAL A 762 -2.70 25.95 -26.81
C VAL A 762 -1.25 25.98 -26.36
N ASP A 763 -0.48 24.92 -26.62
CA ASP A 763 0.92 24.82 -26.19
C ASP A 763 1.79 25.84 -26.94
N ARG A 764 1.52 26.05 -28.23
CA ARG A 764 2.13 27.12 -29.02
C ARG A 764 1.68 28.49 -28.53
N LEU A 765 0.39 28.70 -28.28
CA LEU A 765 -0.14 29.97 -27.77
C LEU A 765 0.47 30.31 -26.41
N ALA A 766 0.58 29.36 -25.49
CA ALA A 766 1.17 29.57 -24.17
C ALA A 766 2.64 30.05 -24.25
N ARG A 767 3.40 29.63 -25.26
CA ARG A 767 4.78 30.11 -25.51
C ARG A 767 4.79 31.54 -26.03
N VAL A 768 3.95 31.84 -27.03
CA VAL A 768 3.85 33.19 -27.61
C VAL A 768 3.29 34.17 -26.59
N TRP A 769 2.22 33.81 -25.89
CA TRP A 769 1.61 34.53 -24.77
C TRP A 769 2.61 34.93 -23.70
N ARG A 770 3.43 33.98 -23.22
CA ARG A 770 4.46 34.28 -22.23
C ARG A 770 5.46 35.31 -22.77
N SER A 771 5.87 35.16 -24.02
CA SER A 771 6.83 36.05 -24.66
C SER A 771 6.26 37.45 -24.86
N VAL A 772 4.99 37.58 -25.28
CA VAL A 772 4.26 38.85 -25.39
C VAL A 772 4.11 39.51 -24.02
N ARG A 773 3.85 38.75 -22.94
CA ARG A 773 3.75 39.31 -21.57
C ARG A 773 5.09 39.71 -20.97
N GLU A 774 6.15 38.96 -21.25
CA GLU A 774 7.52 39.36 -20.91
C GLU A 774 7.88 40.67 -21.62
N LEU A 775 7.49 40.79 -22.89
CA LEU A 775 7.69 42.00 -23.68
C LEU A 775 6.86 43.18 -23.17
N HIS A 776 5.59 42.94 -22.82
CA HIS A 776 4.71 43.93 -22.20
C HIS A 776 5.28 44.43 -20.88
N LEU A 777 5.76 43.53 -20.01
CA LEU A 777 6.41 43.90 -18.75
C LEU A 777 7.70 44.71 -19.00
N ALA A 778 8.51 44.35 -20.01
CA ALA A 778 9.70 45.11 -20.37
C ALA A 778 9.39 46.52 -20.92
N TRP A 779 8.34 46.64 -21.75
CA TRP A 779 7.83 47.91 -22.26
C TRP A 779 7.33 48.83 -21.15
N LEU A 780 6.64 48.23 -20.19
CA LEU A 780 6.17 48.89 -18.98
C LEU A 780 7.33 49.35 -18.07
N LEU A 781 8.39 48.55 -17.94
CA LEU A 781 9.61 48.90 -17.21
C LEU A 781 10.37 50.06 -17.85
N SER A 782 10.50 50.09 -19.17
CA SER A 782 11.18 51.19 -19.88
C SER A 782 10.44 52.53 -19.73
N ARG A 783 9.14 52.48 -19.41
CA ARG A 783 8.29 53.64 -19.11
C ARG A 783 8.23 54.03 -17.63
N GLY A 784 9.02 53.40 -16.76
CA GLY A 784 9.19 53.83 -15.37
C GLY A 784 8.16 53.29 -14.38
N LEU A 785 7.75 52.02 -14.52
CA LEU A 785 6.82 51.39 -13.58
C LEU A 785 7.41 51.19 -12.17
N GLY A 786 6.64 51.57 -11.15
CA GLY A 786 7.01 51.42 -9.73
C GLY A 786 7.04 49.96 -9.25
N GLU A 787 7.64 49.72 -8.08
CA GLU A 787 7.90 48.37 -7.54
C GLU A 787 6.62 47.51 -7.35
N ASP A 788 5.51 48.12 -6.92
CA ASP A 788 4.24 47.41 -6.73
C ASP A 788 3.60 46.98 -8.05
N GLY A 789 3.67 47.83 -9.08
CA GLY A 789 3.20 47.50 -10.42
C GLY A 789 4.09 46.47 -11.11
N MET A 790 5.38 46.44 -10.77
CA MET A 790 6.34 45.43 -11.25
C MET A 790 6.01 44.03 -10.70
N ALA A 791 5.67 43.91 -9.42
CA ALA A 791 5.28 42.65 -8.80
C ALA A 791 3.95 42.12 -9.34
N ALA A 792 2.94 42.99 -9.50
CA ALA A 792 1.66 42.64 -10.11
C ALA A 792 1.81 42.22 -11.58
N GLY A 793 2.61 42.97 -12.35
CA GLY A 793 2.95 42.65 -13.75
C GLY A 793 3.65 41.30 -13.87
N ALA A 794 4.63 41.01 -13.02
CA ALA A 794 5.38 39.75 -13.01
C ALA A 794 4.52 38.53 -12.64
N ASP A 795 3.55 38.67 -11.71
CA ASP A 795 2.58 37.61 -11.39
C ASP A 795 1.64 37.34 -12.56
N SER A 796 1.29 38.41 -13.29
CA SER A 796 0.42 38.34 -14.45
C SER A 796 1.05 37.53 -15.60
N VAL A 797 2.36 37.63 -15.87
CA VAL A 797 3.08 36.87 -16.92
C VAL A 797 2.88 35.35 -16.84
N ARG A 798 2.61 34.83 -15.64
CA ARG A 798 2.40 33.40 -15.37
C ARG A 798 0.94 32.96 -15.44
N GLY A 799 0.02 33.87 -15.72
CA GLY A 799 -1.39 33.56 -15.97
C GLY A 799 -1.56 32.62 -17.15
N ALA A 800 -2.61 31.79 -17.12
CA ALA A 800 -2.99 30.97 -18.26
C ALA A 800 -3.26 31.87 -19.49
N PRO A 801 -2.92 31.43 -20.71
CA PRO A 801 -3.40 32.11 -21.91
C PRO A 801 -4.94 32.17 -21.89
N PRO A 802 -5.55 33.13 -22.59
CA PRO A 802 -6.99 33.16 -22.75
C PRO A 802 -7.48 31.79 -23.25
N ALA A 803 -8.62 31.33 -22.71
CA ALA A 803 -9.18 30.04 -23.09
C ALA A 803 -9.42 30.07 -24.60
N PRO A 804 -8.79 29.16 -25.37
CA PRO A 804 -8.97 29.17 -26.80
C PRO A 804 -10.44 28.87 -27.11
N GLY A 805 -11.04 29.68 -27.98
CA GLY A 805 -12.39 29.43 -28.48
C GLY A 805 -12.45 28.11 -29.26
N ALA A 806 -13.66 27.71 -29.66
CA ALA A 806 -13.87 26.47 -30.40
C ALA A 806 -13.18 26.44 -31.77
N ALA A 807 -12.76 27.59 -32.30
CA ALA A 807 -11.90 27.70 -33.48
C ALA A 807 -10.56 26.95 -33.36
N SER A 808 -10.03 26.79 -32.14
CA SER A 808 -8.78 26.04 -31.90
C SER A 808 -8.84 24.56 -32.24
N TYR A 809 -10.05 23.98 -32.32
CA TYR A 809 -10.27 22.58 -32.67
C TYR A 809 -10.42 22.37 -34.18
N LEU A 810 -10.58 23.44 -34.97
CA LEU A 810 -10.92 23.35 -36.41
C LEU A 810 -9.69 23.28 -37.30
N ARG A 811 -8.66 24.09 -37.01
CA ARG A 811 -7.41 24.16 -37.78
C ARG A 811 -6.22 24.50 -36.90
N ARG A 812 -5.03 24.17 -37.39
CA ARG A 812 -3.77 24.61 -36.79
C ARG A 812 -3.61 26.11 -37.01
N TRP A 813 -3.24 26.83 -35.95
CA TRP A 813 -2.98 28.26 -36.00
C TRP A 813 -1.62 28.57 -36.61
N SER A 814 -1.58 29.60 -37.46
CA SER A 814 -0.34 30.21 -37.96
C SER A 814 0.37 31.01 -36.87
N ASP A 815 1.62 31.39 -37.10
CA ASP A 815 2.36 32.21 -36.12
C ASP A 815 1.71 33.59 -35.94
N GLY A 816 1.10 34.14 -36.99
CA GLY A 816 0.29 35.37 -36.92
C GLY A 816 -0.99 35.19 -36.09
N ASP A 817 -1.71 34.07 -36.24
CA ASP A 817 -2.88 33.76 -35.40
C ASP A 817 -2.48 33.66 -33.92
N LEU A 818 -1.38 32.97 -33.63
CA LEU A 818 -0.86 32.80 -32.27
C LEU A 818 -0.46 34.13 -31.63
N PHE A 819 0.17 35.02 -32.41
CA PHE A 819 0.53 36.35 -31.98
C PHE A 819 -0.72 37.21 -31.75
N HIS A 820 -1.67 37.21 -32.68
CA HIS A 820 -2.94 37.91 -32.55
C HIS A 820 -3.68 37.53 -31.26
N TRP A 821 -3.89 36.22 -31.02
CA TRP A 821 -4.53 35.73 -29.80
C TRP A 821 -3.73 36.05 -28.53
N ALA A 822 -2.40 36.11 -28.63
CA ALA A 822 -1.55 36.48 -27.50
C ALA A 822 -1.60 37.97 -27.17
N VAL A 823 -1.79 38.84 -28.15
CA VAL A 823 -1.97 40.29 -27.95
C VAL A 823 -3.37 40.61 -27.46
N GLU A 824 -4.41 39.96 -28.03
CA GLU A 824 -5.81 40.13 -27.65
C GLU A 824 -6.07 39.88 -26.16
N GLY A 825 -5.37 38.92 -25.55
CA GLY A 825 -5.52 38.68 -24.11
C GLY A 825 -4.86 39.73 -23.21
N ILE A 826 -4.07 40.67 -23.75
CA ILE A 826 -3.46 41.75 -22.95
C ILE A 826 -4.49 42.86 -22.73
N GLU A 827 -4.84 43.12 -21.47
CA GLU A 827 -5.85 44.14 -21.13
C GLU A 827 -5.40 45.58 -21.47
N ASP A 828 -4.09 45.83 -21.53
CA ASP A 828 -3.49 47.14 -21.85
C ASP A 828 -3.75 47.54 -23.31
N GLN A 829 -4.69 48.47 -23.49
CA GLN A 829 -5.11 48.98 -24.80
C GLN A 829 -3.98 49.72 -25.52
N GLU A 830 -3.13 50.47 -24.81
CA GLU A 830 -2.03 51.23 -25.41
C GLU A 830 -0.94 50.29 -25.94
N PHE A 831 -0.65 49.21 -25.21
CA PHE A 831 0.24 48.15 -25.70
C PHE A 831 -0.33 47.44 -26.92
N ARG A 832 -1.64 47.12 -26.93
CA ARG A 832 -2.30 46.48 -28.07
C ARG A 832 -2.26 47.34 -29.33
N GLU A 833 -2.52 48.64 -29.20
CA GLU A 833 -2.41 49.60 -30.31
C GLU A 833 -0.97 49.73 -30.81
N ALA A 834 0.02 49.70 -29.92
CA ALA A 834 1.43 49.73 -30.28
C ALA A 834 1.90 48.43 -30.97
N CYS A 835 1.19 47.31 -30.78
CA CYS A 835 1.40 46.05 -31.49
C CYS A 835 0.66 45.97 -32.84
N ALA A 836 -0.18 46.97 -33.19
CA ALA A 836 -0.98 46.93 -34.41
C ALA A 836 -0.08 46.86 -35.66
N GLY A 837 -0.40 45.92 -36.57
CA GLY A 837 0.39 45.68 -37.79
C GLY A 837 1.65 44.83 -37.58
N CYS A 838 1.94 44.36 -36.36
CA CYS A 838 2.98 43.38 -36.09
C CYS A 838 2.43 41.96 -36.17
N GLU A 839 3.24 41.00 -36.64
CA GLU A 839 2.85 39.58 -36.75
C GLU A 839 3.67 38.66 -35.83
N THR A 840 4.75 39.16 -35.22
CA THR A 840 5.67 38.36 -34.37
C THR A 840 6.20 39.17 -33.19
N VAL A 841 6.66 38.46 -32.14
CA VAL A 841 7.24 39.06 -30.93
C VAL A 841 8.50 39.86 -31.25
N GLU A 842 9.30 39.40 -32.22
CA GLU A 842 10.52 40.06 -32.67
C GLU A 842 10.23 41.40 -33.33
N VAL A 843 9.22 41.45 -34.22
CA VAL A 843 8.80 42.69 -34.89
C VAL A 843 8.30 43.71 -33.87
N VAL A 844 7.54 43.29 -32.85
CA VAL A 844 7.09 44.19 -31.78
C VAL A 844 8.27 44.72 -30.98
N ARG A 845 9.22 43.88 -30.57
CA ARG A 845 10.38 44.31 -29.79
C ARG A 845 11.15 45.42 -30.52
N ASP A 846 11.39 45.22 -31.81
CA ASP A 846 12.13 46.16 -32.64
C ASP A 846 11.33 47.46 -32.88
N THR A 847 10.01 47.33 -33.10
CA THR A 847 9.08 48.48 -33.26
C THR A 847 8.97 49.31 -31.98
N LEU A 848 8.93 48.68 -30.81
CA LEU A 848 8.83 49.32 -29.51
C LEU A 848 10.19 49.78 -28.94
N GLY A 849 11.30 49.47 -29.61
CA GLY A 849 12.65 49.85 -29.18
C GLY A 849 13.07 49.25 -27.83
N ILE A 850 12.55 48.09 -27.46
CA ILE A 850 12.81 47.46 -26.15
C ILE A 850 14.21 46.84 -26.16
N ALA A 851 15.09 47.36 -25.31
CA ALA A 851 16.45 46.86 -25.17
C ALA A 851 16.46 45.45 -24.56
N ARG A 852 17.50 44.68 -24.86
CA ARG A 852 17.63 43.29 -24.39
C ARG A 852 17.77 43.23 -22.86
N GLU A 853 18.38 44.25 -22.28
CA GLU A 853 18.56 44.42 -20.84
C GLU A 853 17.21 44.57 -20.11
N ASP A 854 16.24 45.29 -20.69
CA ASP A 854 14.90 45.48 -20.10
C ASP A 854 14.10 44.16 -20.09
N LEU A 855 14.25 43.35 -21.15
CA LEU A 855 13.66 42.03 -21.25
C LEU A 855 14.24 41.05 -20.21
N ASP A 856 15.56 41.08 -20.02
CA ASP A 856 16.23 40.25 -19.02
C ASP A 856 15.85 40.66 -17.58
N ARG A 857 15.69 41.96 -17.34
CA ARG A 857 15.16 42.48 -16.07
C ARG A 857 13.72 41.99 -15.81
N ALA A 858 12.85 42.04 -16.82
CA ALA A 858 11.49 41.53 -16.73
C ALA A 858 11.46 40.03 -16.38
N ARG A 859 12.29 39.21 -17.05
CA ARG A 859 12.42 37.77 -16.78
C ARG A 859 12.94 37.46 -15.38
N GLN A 860 13.90 38.24 -14.88
CA GLN A 860 14.44 38.07 -13.55
C GLN A 860 13.36 38.31 -12.48
N GLU A 861 12.50 39.31 -12.67
CA GLU A 861 11.44 39.62 -11.72
C GLU A 861 10.34 38.56 -11.72
N VAL A 862 9.95 38.05 -12.90
CA VAL A 862 9.04 36.89 -13.03
C VAL A 862 9.56 35.67 -12.28
N ARG A 863 10.88 35.43 -12.24
CA ARG A 863 11.50 34.33 -11.46
C ARG A 863 11.39 34.55 -9.96
N LYS A 864 11.70 35.76 -9.46
CA LYS A 864 11.64 36.09 -8.02
C LYS A 864 10.23 35.93 -7.45
N THR A 865 9.20 36.42 -8.16
CA THR A 865 7.82 36.37 -7.67
C THR A 865 7.28 34.94 -7.54
N ALA A 866 7.65 34.03 -8.47
CA ALA A 866 7.24 32.62 -8.35
C ALA A 866 7.93 31.87 -7.24
N GLN A 867 9.19 32.19 -6.93
CA GLN A 867 9.88 31.58 -5.80
C GLN A 867 9.13 31.92 -4.50
N ARG A 868 8.73 33.19 -4.32
CA ARG A 868 7.91 33.64 -3.17
C ARG A 868 6.56 32.90 -3.06
N LYS A 869 5.90 32.61 -4.19
CA LYS A 869 4.61 31.92 -4.25
C LYS A 869 4.71 30.40 -4.01
N GLY A 870 5.79 29.78 -4.49
CA GLY A 870 6.12 28.38 -4.21
C GLY A 870 6.29 28.13 -2.72
N ASP A 871 7.05 29.00 -2.04
CA ASP A 871 7.28 28.91 -0.59
C ASP A 871 5.97 29.06 0.21
N ARG A 872 5.09 29.98 -0.21
CA ARG A 872 3.78 30.19 0.45
C ARG A 872 2.82 29.01 0.27
N THR A 873 2.87 28.35 -0.88
CA THR A 873 2.03 27.17 -1.17
C THR A 873 2.49 25.96 -0.37
N ARG A 874 3.81 25.77 -0.26
CA ARG A 874 4.43 24.70 0.55
C ARG A 874 4.04 24.82 2.03
N ARG A 875 4.10 26.04 2.60
CA ARG A 875 3.65 26.31 3.97
C ARG A 875 2.18 25.96 4.18
N ARG A 876 1.30 26.27 3.22
CA ARG A 876 -0.15 26.00 3.32
C ARG A 876 -0.49 24.50 3.28
N GLN A 877 0.34 23.67 2.64
CA GLN A 877 0.14 22.21 2.58
C GLN A 877 0.63 21.47 3.83
N GLN A 878 1.36 22.16 4.73
CA GLN A 878 1.94 21.59 5.95
C GLN A 878 1.14 21.93 7.21
N THR A 879 0.08 22.76 7.12
CA THR A 879 -0.73 23.24 8.25
C THR A 879 -2.18 22.75 8.20
N VAL A 880 -2.73 22.28 9.33
CA VAL A 880 -4.13 21.81 9.48
C VAL A 880 -4.79 22.47 10.69
N GLN A 881 -6.11 22.63 10.70
CA GLN A 881 -6.86 23.10 11.88
C GLN A 881 -7.37 21.91 12.69
N VAL A 882 -7.06 21.87 14.00
CA VAL A 882 -7.55 20.84 14.94
C VAL A 882 -8.14 21.55 16.16
N GLY A 883 -9.43 21.37 16.42
CA GLY A 883 -10.13 22.01 17.54
C GLY A 883 -9.96 23.53 17.55
N GLY A 884 -10.04 24.18 16.39
CA GLY A 884 -9.90 25.64 16.23
C GLY A 884 -8.46 26.17 16.26
N ARG A 885 -7.44 25.31 16.43
CA ARG A 885 -6.02 25.69 16.46
C ARG A 885 -5.28 25.19 15.22
N THR A 886 -4.38 26.04 14.70
CA THR A 886 -3.47 25.65 13.61
C THR A 886 -2.38 24.73 14.14
N PHE A 887 -2.23 23.55 13.54
CA PHE A 887 -1.19 22.56 13.83
C PHE A 887 -0.38 22.28 12.55
N GLU A 888 0.95 22.25 12.65
CA GLU A 888 1.86 22.01 11.51
C GLU A 888 2.40 20.57 11.56
N ILE A 889 2.14 19.77 10.51
CA ILE A 889 2.42 18.32 10.42
C ILE A 889 3.92 17.96 10.53
N SER A 890 4.82 18.95 10.51
CA SER A 890 6.26 18.78 10.73
C SER A 890 6.89 19.98 11.43
N GLY A 891 6.08 20.70 12.23
CA GLY A 891 6.50 21.88 12.95
C GLY A 891 7.21 21.54 14.28
N THR A 892 7.48 22.57 15.08
CA THR A 892 8.08 22.42 16.41
C THR A 892 7.09 21.96 17.49
N GLU A 893 5.78 21.93 17.19
CA GLU A 893 4.74 21.49 18.12
C GLU A 893 4.66 19.96 18.15
N THR A 894 4.59 19.36 19.34
CA THR A 894 4.50 17.90 19.52
C THR A 894 3.05 17.42 19.61
N TYR A 895 2.80 16.12 19.41
CA TYR A 895 1.48 15.53 19.66
C TYR A 895 1.03 15.67 21.12
N GLY A 896 1.96 15.79 22.08
CA GLY A 896 1.64 16.10 23.47
C GLY A 896 1.10 17.53 23.65
N ASP A 897 1.59 18.51 22.87
CA ASP A 897 1.05 19.88 22.89
C ASP A 897 -0.34 19.95 22.27
N LEU A 898 -0.56 19.16 21.21
CA LEU A 898 -1.88 18.99 20.59
C LEU A 898 -2.87 18.30 21.55
N PHE A 899 -2.41 17.30 22.31
CA PHE A 899 -3.24 16.62 23.31
C PHE A 899 -3.68 17.55 24.43
N LYS A 900 -2.77 18.36 24.99
CA LYS A 900 -3.13 19.39 25.99
C LYS A 900 -4.19 20.36 25.48
N HIS A 901 -4.10 20.74 24.20
CA HIS A 901 -5.12 21.56 23.55
C HIS A 901 -6.47 20.84 23.49
N ILE A 902 -6.49 19.58 23.04
CA ILE A 902 -7.70 18.77 22.95
C ILE A 902 -8.32 18.48 24.32
N GLU A 903 -7.52 18.25 25.36
CA GLU A 903 -7.99 18.10 26.75
C GLU A 903 -8.69 19.36 27.26
N GLY A 904 -8.25 20.56 26.82
CA GLY A 904 -8.84 21.85 27.17
C GLY A 904 -10.15 22.20 26.46
N LEU A 905 -10.60 21.41 25.48
CA LEU A 905 -11.88 21.63 24.80
C LEU A 905 -13.08 21.32 25.72
N PRO A 906 -14.28 21.86 25.44
CA PRO A 906 -15.50 21.54 26.18
C PRO A 906 -15.77 20.04 26.22
N GLU A 907 -16.29 19.53 27.34
CA GLU A 907 -16.63 18.09 27.46
C GLU A 907 -17.54 17.64 26.30
N PRO A 908 -17.26 16.46 25.71
CA PRO A 908 -18.06 15.95 24.61
C PRO A 908 -19.51 15.67 25.06
N ASP A 909 -20.48 16.05 24.23
CA ASP A 909 -21.90 15.93 24.54
C ASP A 909 -22.30 14.45 24.79
N GLY A 910 -22.77 14.17 26.01
CA GLY A 910 -22.93 12.81 26.55
C GLY A 910 -22.79 12.72 28.09
N ALA A 911 -22.35 13.81 28.73
CA ALA A 911 -21.90 13.93 30.12
C ALA A 911 -22.95 13.83 31.25
N ARG A 912 -24.13 13.20 31.06
CA ARG A 912 -25.02 12.87 32.19
C ARG A 912 -25.60 11.46 32.06
N ALA A 913 -25.00 10.52 32.78
CA ALA A 913 -25.56 9.19 32.97
C ALA A 913 -26.85 9.27 33.80
N PRO A 914 -28.01 8.79 33.30
CA PRO A 914 -29.03 8.25 34.19
C PRO A 914 -28.56 6.87 34.65
N ALA A 915 -28.87 6.51 35.90
CA ALA A 915 -28.45 5.29 36.61
C ALA A 915 -28.91 3.93 36.01
N LYS A 916 -29.31 3.90 34.73
CA LYS A 916 -29.51 2.70 33.90
C LYS A 916 -29.02 3.03 32.49
N LEU A 917 -28.10 2.21 31.95
CA LEU A 917 -27.53 2.35 30.60
C LEU A 917 -28.59 2.84 29.59
N PRO A 918 -28.46 4.06 29.03
CA PRO A 918 -29.43 4.59 28.10
C PRO A 918 -29.39 3.79 26.79
N ARG A 919 -30.56 3.33 26.34
CA ARG A 919 -30.81 2.69 25.03
C ARG A 919 -30.67 3.68 23.84
N ARG A 920 -29.66 4.55 23.83
CA ARG A 920 -29.47 5.55 22.76
C ARG A 920 -28.28 5.20 21.86
N ASN A 921 -28.57 4.22 21.01
CA ASN A 921 -28.38 4.26 19.56
C ASN A 921 -29.40 3.22 19.07
N ARG A 922 -30.60 3.66 18.67
CA ARG A 922 -31.55 2.75 18.02
C ARG A 922 -30.96 2.46 16.63
N LEU A 923 -30.04 1.50 16.59
CA LEU A 923 -29.59 0.90 15.35
C LEU A 923 -30.83 0.28 14.71
N VAL A 924 -31.27 0.87 13.59
CA VAL A 924 -32.33 0.32 12.76
C VAL A 924 -31.74 -0.73 11.82
N PRO A 925 -32.51 -1.75 11.42
CA PRO A 925 -32.11 -2.60 10.31
C PRO A 925 -31.77 -1.72 9.13
N GLY A 926 -30.54 -1.84 8.61
CA GLY A 926 -30.13 -1.06 7.44
C GLY A 926 -31.11 -1.29 6.28
N PRO A 927 -31.30 -0.30 5.38
CA PRO A 927 -32.24 -0.40 4.28
C PRO A 927 -32.16 -1.76 3.56
N THR A 928 -33.31 -2.39 3.38
CA THR A 928 -33.51 -3.58 2.56
C THR A 928 -33.49 -3.15 1.11
N GLY A 929 -32.29 -3.15 0.54
CA GLY A 929 -32.03 -2.82 -0.84
C GLY A 929 -30.53 -2.83 -1.05
N GLU A 930 -30.08 -3.40 -2.16
CA GLU A 930 -28.70 -3.22 -2.64
C GLU A 930 -28.51 -1.74 -2.99
N LEU A 931 -28.25 -0.91 -1.98
CA LEU A 931 -27.69 0.41 -2.21
C LEU A 931 -26.24 0.22 -2.66
N ARG A 932 -26.09 0.05 -3.98
CA ARG A 932 -24.94 0.57 -4.73
C ARG A 932 -24.94 2.08 -4.60
N GLY A 933 -24.62 2.55 -3.39
CA GLY A 933 -24.18 3.91 -3.16
C GLY A 933 -22.81 4.06 -3.80
N GLU A 934 -22.86 4.50 -5.06
CA GLU A 934 -21.84 5.28 -5.71
C GLU A 934 -21.22 6.22 -4.67
N ILE A 935 -19.90 6.16 -4.49
CA ILE A 935 -19.17 7.24 -3.86
C ILE A 935 -19.40 8.43 -4.77
N THR A 936 -20.36 9.28 -4.43
CA THR A 936 -20.42 10.63 -4.94
C THR A 936 -19.11 11.29 -4.54
N ARG A 937 -18.12 11.20 -5.42
CA ARG A 937 -17.08 12.20 -5.53
C ARG A 937 -17.79 13.48 -5.97
N THR A 938 -18.44 14.16 -5.04
CA THR A 938 -18.62 15.60 -5.10
C THR A 938 -17.26 16.23 -4.82
N GLY A 939 -16.35 16.02 -5.78
CA GLY A 939 -15.12 16.76 -5.87
C GLY A 939 -15.48 18.16 -6.32
N ASP A 940 -15.38 19.11 -5.40
CA ASP A 940 -14.70 20.37 -5.67
C ASP A 940 -14.44 21.07 -4.34
N LYS A 941 -13.31 20.71 -3.70
CA LYS A 941 -12.36 21.61 -2.99
C LYS A 941 -11.37 20.89 -2.04
N THR A 942 -11.50 19.60 -1.75
CA THR A 942 -10.62 18.89 -0.79
C THR A 942 -9.60 17.92 -1.41
N GLY A 943 -9.63 17.72 -2.73
CA GLY A 943 -8.70 16.82 -3.44
C GLY A 943 -7.21 17.17 -3.35
N ARG A 944 -6.83 18.27 -2.69
CA ARG A 944 -5.42 18.66 -2.47
C ARG A 944 -4.90 18.38 -1.05
N LEU A 945 -5.74 17.89 -0.13
CA LEU A 945 -5.34 17.52 1.24
C LEU A 945 -5.03 16.01 1.39
N HIS A 946 -5.60 15.17 0.53
CA HIS A 946 -5.41 13.70 0.57
C HIS A 946 -4.04 13.22 0.04
N ASP A 947 -3.22 14.10 -0.52
CA ASP A 947 -1.88 13.76 -1.01
C ASP A 947 -0.79 13.85 0.09
N ASN A 948 -1.16 14.16 1.35
CA ASN A 948 -0.24 14.16 2.48
C ASN A 948 -0.24 12.80 3.20
N PRO A 949 0.87 12.03 3.17
CA PRO A 949 0.94 10.68 3.73
C PRO A 949 0.77 10.61 5.26
N HIS A 950 0.94 11.73 5.98
CA HIS A 950 0.83 11.80 7.44
C HIS A 950 -0.58 12.13 7.94
N LEU A 951 -1.49 12.52 7.03
CA LEU A 951 -2.85 12.93 7.41
C LEU A 951 -3.71 11.78 7.99
N PRO A 952 -3.68 10.53 7.46
CA PRO A 952 -4.44 9.41 8.03
C PRO A 952 -4.01 9.05 9.46
N GLU A 953 -2.72 9.13 9.75
CA GLU A 953 -2.14 8.90 11.07
C GLU A 953 -2.59 9.99 12.07
N LEU A 954 -2.53 11.27 11.66
CA LEU A 954 -3.03 12.39 12.47
C LEU A 954 -4.52 12.24 12.82
N ILE A 955 -5.35 11.77 11.87
CA ILE A 955 -6.78 11.49 12.11
C ILE A 955 -6.95 10.39 13.17
N GLY A 956 -6.15 9.33 13.10
CA GLY A 956 -6.15 8.24 14.10
C GLY A 956 -5.78 8.73 15.49
N ILE A 957 -4.64 9.41 15.62
CA ILE A 957 -4.12 9.94 16.89
C ILE A 957 -5.13 10.91 17.53
N VAL A 958 -5.65 11.89 16.79
CA VAL A 958 -6.63 12.85 17.30
C VAL A 958 -7.95 12.16 17.68
N GLY A 959 -8.35 11.14 16.92
CA GLY A 959 -9.49 10.30 17.24
C GLY A 959 -9.38 9.61 18.60
N GLU A 960 -8.22 9.03 18.89
CA GLU A 960 -7.95 8.37 20.18
C GLU A 960 -7.87 9.36 21.35
N MET A 961 -7.33 10.57 21.14
CA MET A 961 -7.36 11.64 22.15
C MET A 961 -8.79 12.02 22.54
N HIS A 962 -9.68 12.16 21.55
CA HIS A 962 -11.10 12.42 21.79
C HIS A 962 -11.82 11.22 22.41
N ALA A 963 -11.44 9.99 22.04
CA ALA A 963 -11.97 8.77 22.65
C ALA A 963 -11.65 8.68 24.14
N LEU A 964 -10.41 9.00 24.56
CA LEU A 964 -10.02 9.04 25.97
C LEU A 964 -10.89 10.03 26.76
N ARG A 965 -11.10 11.24 26.23
CA ARG A 965 -11.98 12.25 26.85
C ARG A 965 -13.42 11.76 27.00
N PHE A 966 -13.96 11.14 25.95
CA PHE A 966 -15.31 10.55 25.98
C PHE A 966 -15.42 9.41 27.00
N LEU A 967 -14.45 8.49 27.04
CA LEU A 967 -14.44 7.36 27.96
C LEU A 967 -14.33 7.81 29.42
N ARG A 968 -13.50 8.82 29.73
CA ARG A 968 -13.41 9.45 31.06
C ARG A 968 -14.73 10.07 31.50
N SER A 969 -15.39 10.80 30.61
CA SER A 969 -16.72 11.38 30.87
C SER A 969 -17.77 10.29 31.13
N LYS A 970 -17.70 9.17 30.40
CA LYS A 970 -18.69 8.08 30.46
C LYS A 970 -18.52 7.11 31.63
N PHE A 971 -17.29 6.72 31.96
CA PHE A 971 -16.97 5.67 32.96
C PHE A 971 -16.25 6.21 34.21
N GLY A 972 -15.92 7.50 34.22
CA GLY A 972 -15.16 8.16 35.28
C GLY A 972 -13.65 8.11 35.04
N ALA A 973 -12.96 9.20 35.41
CA ALA A 973 -11.50 9.31 35.27
C ALA A 973 -10.72 8.33 36.15
N GLU A 974 -11.33 7.82 37.22
CA GLU A 974 -10.73 6.79 38.09
C GLU A 974 -10.69 5.41 37.42
N ALA A 975 -11.69 5.09 36.58
CA ALA A 975 -11.74 3.82 35.86
C ALA A 975 -10.98 3.88 34.52
N VAL A 976 -10.89 5.06 33.91
CA VAL A 976 -10.22 5.30 32.62
C VAL A 976 -9.07 6.29 32.81
N ASP A 977 -8.01 5.80 33.46
CA ASP A 977 -6.75 6.54 33.59
C ASP A 977 -5.93 6.49 32.28
N ASP A 978 -4.77 7.15 32.25
CA ASP A 978 -3.89 7.13 31.07
C ASP A 978 -3.39 5.72 30.70
N ARG A 979 -3.44 4.74 31.62
CA ARG A 979 -3.03 3.35 31.37
C ARG A 979 -4.12 2.55 30.68
N ALA A 980 -5.36 3.05 30.68
CA ALA A 980 -6.43 2.48 29.90
C ALA A 980 -6.17 2.59 28.39
N TRP A 981 -5.33 3.53 27.94
CA TRP A 981 -4.91 3.63 26.55
C TRP A 981 -3.78 2.63 26.28
N VAL A 982 -4.01 1.65 25.39
CA VAL A 982 -3.09 0.53 25.11
C VAL A 982 -2.67 0.42 23.65
N SER A 983 -3.14 1.31 22.77
CA SER A 983 -2.62 1.50 21.41
C SER A 983 -1.20 2.11 21.44
N GLU A 984 -0.38 1.78 20.43
CA GLU A 984 0.97 2.34 20.29
C GLU A 984 0.95 3.87 20.10
N PHE A 985 -0.16 4.46 19.65
CA PHE A 985 -0.32 5.92 19.58
C PHE A 985 -0.18 6.63 20.92
N ARG A 986 -0.48 5.95 22.04
CA ARG A 986 -0.23 6.50 23.37
C ARG A 986 1.22 6.97 23.53
N THR A 987 2.18 6.20 23.01
CA THR A 987 3.62 6.50 23.16
C THR A 987 4.05 7.79 22.45
N LYS A 988 3.28 8.23 21.45
CA LYS A 988 3.49 9.49 20.72
C LYS A 988 2.91 10.70 21.46
N VAL A 989 1.93 10.47 22.34
CA VAL A 989 1.11 11.52 22.97
C VAL A 989 1.48 11.73 24.44
N LEU A 990 1.61 10.65 25.20
CA LEU A 990 1.88 10.64 26.63
C LEU A 990 3.24 9.99 26.91
N PRO A 991 4.12 10.64 27.69
CA PRO A 991 5.36 10.01 28.12
C PRO A 991 5.06 8.81 29.04
N PRO A 992 5.87 7.73 29.00
CA PRO A 992 5.71 6.61 29.91
C PRO A 992 5.89 7.06 31.37
N LEU A 993 4.96 6.67 32.24
CA LEU A 993 5.03 6.94 33.67
C LEU A 993 6.23 6.18 34.27
N GLY A 994 7.01 6.86 35.11
CA GLY A 994 8.27 6.31 35.62
C GLY A 994 8.08 5.00 36.39
N GLY A 995 8.70 3.92 35.90
CA GLY A 995 8.75 2.61 36.57
C GLY A 995 7.73 1.57 36.10
N GLU A 996 6.90 1.86 35.09
CA GLU A 996 5.93 0.92 34.54
C GLU A 996 6.46 0.14 33.33
N GLU A 997 6.05 -1.13 33.21
CA GLU A 997 6.20 -1.91 31.97
C GLU A 997 5.25 -1.36 30.90
N ASP A 998 5.77 -1.14 29.69
CA ASP A 998 4.96 -0.66 28.58
C ASP A 998 4.01 -1.78 28.11
N ALA A 999 2.72 -1.61 28.41
CA ALA A 999 1.66 -2.54 28.02
C ALA A 999 0.99 -2.14 26.70
N THR A 1000 1.49 -1.11 25.99
CA THR A 1000 0.95 -0.68 24.70
C THR A 1000 1.36 -1.65 23.58
N SER A 1001 0.43 -1.98 22.69
CA SER A 1001 0.68 -2.85 21.55
C SER A 1001 -0.52 -2.90 20.61
N ASP A 1002 -0.30 -2.59 19.33
CA ASP A 1002 -1.34 -2.67 18.30
C ASP A 1002 -1.78 -4.12 18.02
N SER A 1003 -0.95 -5.10 18.41
CA SER A 1003 -1.28 -6.54 18.29
C SER A 1003 -2.44 -7.02 19.19
N LEU A 1004 -2.92 -6.15 20.11
CA LEU A 1004 -4.03 -6.46 21.01
C LEU A 1004 -5.41 -6.45 20.31
N GLY A 1005 -5.55 -5.68 19.22
CA GLY A 1005 -6.78 -5.54 18.44
C GLY A 1005 -7.87 -4.67 19.10
N TYR A 1006 -7.46 -3.71 19.94
CA TYR A 1006 -8.27 -2.64 20.53
C TYR A 1006 -7.34 -1.54 21.08
N ASP A 1007 -7.80 -0.29 21.11
CA ASP A 1007 -6.99 0.87 21.51
C ASP A 1007 -7.06 1.18 23.02
N PHE A 1008 -8.16 0.82 23.69
CA PHE A 1008 -8.33 1.01 25.13
C PHE A 1008 -8.73 -0.28 25.87
N ARG A 1009 -8.22 -0.44 27.10
CA ARG A 1009 -8.57 -1.53 28.02
C ARG A 1009 -8.68 -1.05 29.45
N PHE A 1010 -9.84 -1.22 30.09
CA PHE A 1010 -10.03 -0.86 31.49
C PHE A 1010 -11.09 -1.73 32.19
N VAL A 1011 -11.11 -1.72 33.52
CA VAL A 1011 -12.10 -2.46 34.32
C VAL A 1011 -13.11 -1.49 34.93
N HIS A 1012 -14.40 -1.74 34.70
CA HIS A 1012 -15.49 -0.98 35.30
C HIS A 1012 -16.65 -1.93 35.60
N ASP A 1013 -17.23 -1.85 36.81
CA ASP A 1013 -18.31 -2.73 37.28
C ASP A 1013 -18.03 -4.23 37.06
N ARG A 1014 -16.84 -4.69 37.49
CA ARG A 1014 -16.36 -6.09 37.34
C ARG A 1014 -16.29 -6.60 35.90
N THR A 1015 -16.38 -5.70 34.92
CA THR A 1015 -16.30 -6.02 33.49
C THR A 1015 -15.04 -5.38 32.92
N THR A 1016 -14.24 -6.15 32.19
CA THR A 1016 -13.12 -5.61 31.41
C THR A 1016 -13.65 -5.11 30.07
N TRP A 1017 -13.50 -3.82 29.82
CA TRP A 1017 -13.87 -3.17 28.56
C TRP A 1017 -12.65 -3.09 27.65
N CYS A 1018 -12.81 -3.52 26.40
CA CYS A 1018 -11.82 -3.41 25.33
C CYS A 1018 -12.45 -2.56 24.20
N ILE A 1019 -11.92 -1.38 23.93
CA ILE A 1019 -12.54 -0.41 23.01
C ILE A 1019 -11.63 -0.18 21.81
N GLU A 1020 -12.16 -0.42 20.62
CA GLU A 1020 -11.55 -0.08 19.34
C GLU A 1020 -12.08 1.27 18.85
N VAL A 1021 -11.21 2.20 18.46
CA VAL A 1021 -11.53 3.56 18.02
C VAL A 1021 -11.43 3.65 16.51
N LYS A 1022 -12.46 4.19 15.86
CA LYS A 1022 -12.44 4.47 14.43
C LYS A 1022 -12.75 5.93 14.18
N ALA A 1023 -11.78 6.69 13.71
CA ALA A 1023 -11.92 8.13 13.48
C ALA A 1023 -12.19 8.49 12.02
N THR A 1024 -12.75 9.67 11.79
CA THR A 1024 -12.89 10.31 10.47
C THR A 1024 -13.04 11.82 10.64
N THR A 1025 -12.64 12.59 9.64
CA THR A 1025 -12.90 14.04 9.57
C THR A 1025 -14.29 14.36 9.04
N GLU A 1026 -14.99 13.39 8.46
CA GLU A 1026 -16.30 13.55 7.81
C GLU A 1026 -17.41 12.78 8.55
N ASP A 1027 -18.57 12.65 7.91
CA ASP A 1027 -19.81 12.13 8.50
C ASP A 1027 -20.13 10.65 8.11
N GLY A 1028 -19.12 9.90 7.68
CA GLY A 1028 -19.32 8.55 7.12
C GLY A 1028 -19.64 7.46 8.14
N THR A 1029 -20.65 6.64 7.86
CA THR A 1029 -21.11 5.47 8.67
C THR A 1029 -20.53 4.12 8.23
N SER A 1030 -19.32 4.14 7.65
CA SER A 1030 -18.59 2.92 7.31
C SER A 1030 -17.12 3.01 7.69
N PHE A 1031 -16.53 1.89 8.08
CA PHE A 1031 -15.12 1.77 8.44
C PHE A 1031 -14.62 0.35 8.20
N VAL A 1032 -13.32 0.15 8.34
CA VAL A 1032 -12.63 -1.12 8.08
C VAL A 1032 -12.03 -1.62 9.40
N LEU A 1033 -12.27 -2.89 9.73
CA LEU A 1033 -11.63 -3.58 10.85
C LEU A 1033 -10.43 -4.38 10.38
N THR A 1034 -9.29 -4.28 11.05
CA THR A 1034 -8.12 -5.10 10.70
C THR A 1034 -8.29 -6.56 11.13
N ALA A 1035 -7.44 -7.44 10.61
CA ALA A 1035 -7.48 -8.86 10.98
C ALA A 1035 -7.24 -9.08 12.49
N GLY A 1036 -6.39 -8.26 13.13
CA GLY A 1036 -6.12 -8.29 14.58
C GLY A 1036 -7.34 -7.88 15.40
N GLU A 1037 -8.01 -6.79 15.01
CA GLU A 1037 -9.25 -6.32 15.63
C GLU A 1037 -10.38 -7.35 15.51
N MET A 1038 -10.53 -7.96 14.32
CA MET A 1038 -11.51 -9.02 14.10
C MET A 1038 -11.24 -10.25 14.99
N ALA A 1039 -9.97 -10.64 15.14
CA ALA A 1039 -9.58 -11.75 16.00
C ALA A 1039 -9.87 -11.45 17.48
N ALA A 1040 -9.53 -10.25 17.95
CA ALA A 1040 -9.82 -9.81 19.32
C ALA A 1040 -11.32 -9.72 19.60
N ALA A 1041 -12.08 -9.11 18.69
CA ALA A 1041 -13.54 -9.01 18.78
C ALA A 1041 -14.21 -10.39 18.85
N ARG A 1042 -13.81 -11.34 18.00
CA ARG A 1042 -14.33 -12.73 18.04
C ARG A 1042 -13.99 -13.44 19.34
N ARG A 1043 -12.74 -13.33 19.80
CA ARG A 1043 -12.26 -13.97 21.04
C ARG A 1043 -13.02 -13.47 22.27
N ILE A 1044 -13.31 -12.17 22.34
CA ILE A 1044 -13.97 -11.55 23.49
C ILE A 1044 -15.50 -11.75 23.44
N ALA A 1045 -16.11 -11.91 22.26
CA ALA A 1045 -17.55 -12.10 22.12
C ALA A 1045 -18.12 -13.27 22.94
N ALA A 1046 -17.31 -14.31 23.19
CA ALA A 1046 -17.70 -15.48 23.96
C ALA A 1046 -17.52 -15.33 25.50
N ARG A 1047 -16.86 -14.25 25.97
CA ARG A 1047 -16.53 -14.05 27.39
C ARG A 1047 -17.63 -13.29 28.13
N LYS A 1048 -17.95 -13.69 29.37
CA LYS A 1048 -19.04 -13.08 30.16
C LYS A 1048 -18.61 -11.83 30.92
N ASP A 1049 -17.34 -11.79 31.30
CA ASP A 1049 -16.62 -10.80 32.10
C ASP A 1049 -15.83 -9.76 31.27
N GLU A 1050 -15.80 -9.93 29.95
CA GLU A 1050 -15.16 -8.98 29.03
C GLU A 1050 -16.14 -8.46 27.97
N ARG A 1051 -15.95 -7.21 27.55
CA ARG A 1051 -16.77 -6.55 26.52
C ARG A 1051 -15.88 -5.83 25.52
N TRP A 1052 -15.95 -6.26 24.26
CA TRP A 1052 -15.29 -5.56 23.16
C TRP A 1052 -16.29 -4.62 22.47
N ARG A 1053 -15.94 -3.35 22.24
CA ARG A 1053 -16.84 -2.35 21.63
C ARG A 1053 -16.10 -1.49 20.63
N ILE A 1054 -16.85 -0.87 19.71
CA ILE A 1054 -16.31 0.09 18.76
C ILE A 1054 -16.80 1.48 19.17
N LEU A 1055 -15.87 2.42 19.28
CA LEU A 1055 -16.13 3.84 19.45
C LEU A 1055 -15.81 4.57 18.15
N ARG A 1056 -16.84 4.96 17.40
CA ARG A 1056 -16.65 5.82 16.23
C ARG A 1056 -16.49 7.26 16.68
N VAL A 1057 -15.46 7.94 16.19
CA VAL A 1057 -15.28 9.40 16.33
C VAL A 1057 -15.48 10.04 14.96
N ARG A 1058 -16.59 10.74 14.76
CA ARG A 1058 -16.87 11.52 13.54
C ARG A 1058 -16.44 12.97 13.74
N ARG A 1059 -16.03 13.62 12.65
CA ARG A 1059 -15.57 15.02 12.65
C ARG A 1059 -14.43 15.27 13.65
N ALA A 1060 -13.43 14.39 13.66
CA ALA A 1060 -12.37 14.34 14.67
C ALA A 1060 -11.54 15.63 14.81
N PHE A 1061 -11.46 16.49 13.78
CA PHE A 1061 -10.71 17.77 13.86
C PHE A 1061 -11.56 18.95 14.34
N ASN A 1062 -12.86 18.76 14.57
CA ASN A 1062 -13.74 19.82 15.05
C ASN A 1062 -13.59 20.01 16.57
N GLU A 1063 -13.96 21.20 17.06
CA GLU A 1063 -14.02 21.48 18.51
C GLU A 1063 -15.03 20.58 19.25
N GLN A 1064 -16.08 20.13 18.54
CA GLN A 1064 -17.10 19.21 19.04
C GLN A 1064 -17.20 17.98 18.11
N PRO A 1065 -16.42 16.92 18.37
CA PRO A 1065 -16.55 15.66 17.66
C PRO A 1065 -17.81 14.89 18.09
N GLU A 1066 -18.33 14.05 17.20
CA GLU A 1066 -19.49 13.20 17.47
C GLU A 1066 -19.06 11.75 17.72
N PHE A 1067 -19.72 11.07 18.67
CA PHE A 1067 -19.34 9.73 19.12
C PHE A 1067 -20.45 8.71 18.91
N ASP A 1068 -20.17 7.62 18.18
CA ASP A 1068 -21.11 6.50 18.05
C ASP A 1068 -20.58 5.27 18.83
N TRP A 1069 -21.35 4.83 19.83
CA TRP A 1069 -21.05 3.63 20.61
C TRP A 1069 -21.68 2.40 19.97
N LEU A 1070 -20.86 1.53 19.37
CA LEU A 1070 -21.33 0.38 18.58
C LEU A 1070 -21.01 -0.96 19.27
N PRO A 1071 -21.86 -1.98 19.10
CA PRO A 1071 -21.65 -3.31 19.69
C PRO A 1071 -20.50 -4.06 18.99
N ASN A 1072 -20.08 -5.17 19.60
CA ASN A 1072 -19.19 -6.12 18.93
C ASN A 1072 -19.93 -6.76 17.74
N PRO A 1073 -19.36 -6.75 16.51
CA PRO A 1073 -19.98 -7.40 15.35
C PRO A 1073 -20.29 -8.89 15.52
N PHE A 1074 -19.61 -9.57 16.44
CA PHE A 1074 -19.75 -11.02 16.69
C PHE A 1074 -20.64 -11.35 17.91
N GLU A 1075 -21.26 -10.35 18.54
CA GLU A 1075 -22.26 -10.59 19.59
C GLU A 1075 -23.60 -11.07 19.01
N PRO A 1076 -24.36 -11.92 19.73
CA PRO A 1076 -25.69 -12.34 19.31
C PRO A 1076 -26.62 -11.13 19.05
N GLY A 1077 -27.20 -11.06 17.85
CA GLY A 1077 -28.08 -9.96 17.42
C GLY A 1077 -27.37 -8.72 16.87
N ALA A 1078 -26.03 -8.70 16.78
CA ALA A 1078 -25.27 -7.60 16.18
C ALA A 1078 -25.35 -7.57 14.65
N GLY A 1079 -25.50 -8.74 14.00
CA GLY A 1079 -25.57 -8.88 12.54
C GLY A 1079 -26.77 -8.19 11.87
N GLU A 1080 -27.84 -7.92 12.61
CA GLU A 1080 -28.99 -7.14 12.14
C GLU A 1080 -28.70 -5.63 12.11
N ARG A 1081 -27.65 -5.18 12.82
CA ARG A 1081 -27.33 -3.77 13.09
C ARG A 1081 -26.01 -3.31 12.46
N LEU A 1082 -25.06 -4.24 12.31
CA LEU A 1082 -23.76 -4.04 11.69
C LEU A 1082 -23.63 -5.00 10.50
N ARG A 1083 -23.54 -4.47 9.27
CA ARG A 1083 -23.32 -5.31 8.08
C ARG A 1083 -21.82 -5.43 7.80
N LEU A 1084 -21.33 -6.66 7.76
CA LEU A 1084 -19.96 -6.99 7.32
C LEU A 1084 -19.96 -7.22 5.80
N GLY A 1085 -19.24 -6.39 5.04
CA GLY A 1085 -19.09 -6.50 3.58
C GLY A 1085 -18.10 -7.59 3.14
N GLU A 1086 -17.79 -7.67 1.84
CA GLU A 1086 -16.88 -8.66 1.25
C GLU A 1086 -15.60 -8.87 2.08
N GLY A 1087 -15.36 -10.12 2.51
CA GLY A 1087 -14.20 -10.49 3.33
C GLY A 1087 -14.36 -10.29 4.83
N GLY A 1088 -15.47 -9.74 5.33
CA GLY A 1088 -15.72 -9.55 6.76
C GLY A 1088 -15.05 -8.32 7.40
N VAL A 1089 -14.38 -7.50 6.57
CA VAL A 1089 -13.47 -6.42 7.01
C VAL A 1089 -14.19 -5.06 7.03
N LYS A 1090 -15.16 -4.82 6.14
CA LYS A 1090 -15.87 -3.54 6.04
C LYS A 1090 -17.15 -3.57 6.87
N VAL A 1091 -17.26 -2.69 7.86
CA VAL A 1091 -18.46 -2.54 8.70
C VAL A 1091 -19.28 -1.35 8.22
N LYS A 1092 -20.59 -1.54 8.01
CA LYS A 1092 -21.57 -0.48 7.73
C LYS A 1092 -22.68 -0.48 8.79
N TYR A 1093 -23.13 0.71 9.19
CA TYR A 1093 -24.24 0.89 10.15
C TYR A 1093 -25.12 2.10 9.78
N ALA A 1094 -26.31 2.18 10.37
CA ALA A 1094 -27.24 3.30 10.24
C ALA A 1094 -27.67 3.80 11.62
N LEU A 1095 -27.77 5.11 11.78
CA LEU A 1095 -28.29 5.77 12.98
C LEU A 1095 -29.77 6.11 12.77
N SER A 1096 -30.64 5.87 13.75
CA SER A 1096 -32.01 6.40 13.67
C SER A 1096 -32.00 7.89 13.93
N ASP A 1097 -32.63 8.69 13.07
CA ASP A 1097 -32.85 10.11 13.34
C ASP A 1097 -33.67 10.29 14.62
N SER A 1098 -33.02 10.74 15.69
CA SER A 1098 -33.70 11.18 16.91
C SER A 1098 -33.40 12.65 17.18
N ALA A 1099 -33.82 13.52 16.26
CA ALA A 1099 -33.88 14.97 16.47
C ALA A 1099 -34.84 15.67 15.49
N ALA A 1100 -36.06 15.15 15.35
CA ALA A 1100 -37.21 15.96 14.96
C ALA A 1100 -38.45 15.35 15.62
N GLY A 1101 -39.08 16.09 16.53
CA GLY A 1101 -40.39 15.71 17.06
C GLY A 1101 -41.39 15.49 15.92
N PRO A 1102 -42.48 14.74 16.16
CA PRO A 1102 -43.49 14.52 15.13
C PRO A 1102 -44.08 15.87 14.74
N LYS A 1103 -43.62 16.44 13.61
CA LYS A 1103 -44.45 17.36 12.86
C LYS A 1103 -45.56 16.51 12.27
N VAL A 1104 -46.66 16.46 13.01
CA VAL A 1104 -47.99 16.21 12.45
C VAL A 1104 -48.14 17.17 11.27
N ARG A 1105 -47.85 16.69 10.06
CA ARG A 1105 -48.41 17.27 8.85
C ARG A 1105 -49.84 16.76 8.81
N GLU A 1106 -50.73 17.55 9.39
CA GLU A 1106 -52.15 17.51 9.06
C GLU A 1106 -52.26 17.48 7.54
N ARG A 1107 -52.79 16.36 7.03
CA ARG A 1107 -53.30 16.29 5.67
C ARG A 1107 -54.51 17.20 5.61
N PHE A 1108 -54.32 18.45 5.18
CA PHE A 1108 -55.41 19.18 4.53
C PHE A 1108 -55.63 18.55 3.16
N ALA A 1109 -56.50 17.54 3.12
CA ALA A 1109 -57.28 17.25 1.93
C ALA A 1109 -58.54 18.13 2.00
N PRO A 1110 -58.91 18.86 0.92
CA PRO A 1110 -60.18 19.54 0.88
C PRO A 1110 -61.31 18.51 0.85
N ALA A 1111 -62.30 18.71 1.71
CA ALA A 1111 -63.51 17.90 1.75
C ALA A 1111 -64.28 18.00 0.42
N PRO A 1112 -64.82 16.89 -0.11
CA PRO A 1112 -65.88 16.97 -1.09
C PRO A 1112 -67.21 17.23 -0.36
N GLU A 1113 -67.87 18.33 -0.69
CA GLU A 1113 -69.29 18.53 -0.43
C GLU A 1113 -70.10 17.35 -0.97
N ARG A 1114 -70.87 16.68 -0.10
CA ARG A 1114 -72.15 16.08 -0.52
C ARG A 1114 -73.23 16.34 0.51
N LEU A 1115 -74.16 17.16 0.05
CA LEU A 1115 -75.58 17.29 0.38
C LEU A 1115 -76.18 16.21 1.30
N ARG A 1116 -76.89 16.73 2.31
CA ARG A 1116 -77.93 16.10 3.09
C ARG A 1116 -78.97 15.40 2.21
N ALA A 1117 -79.35 14.19 2.59
CA ALA A 1117 -80.75 13.77 2.73
C ALA A 1117 -80.81 12.47 3.55
N GLY A 1118 -81.51 12.49 4.68
CA GLY A 1118 -82.05 11.26 5.27
C GLY A 1118 -83.38 10.90 4.58
N PRO A 1119 -84.21 10.06 5.22
CA PRO A 1119 -83.87 8.91 6.05
C PRO A 1119 -84.68 7.67 5.61
N ARG A 1120 -84.33 6.47 6.09
CA ARG A 1120 -85.31 5.49 6.59
C ARG A 1120 -84.67 4.25 7.19
N ASP A 1121 -85.36 3.80 8.22
CA ASP A 1121 -85.21 2.61 9.04
C ASP A 1121 -85.09 1.28 8.29
N GLY A 1122 -84.58 0.28 9.02
CA GLY A 1122 -84.68 -1.14 8.69
C GLY A 1122 -83.48 -1.92 9.23
N SER A 1123 -83.39 -2.12 10.54
CA SER A 1123 -83.76 -3.39 11.20
C SER A 1123 -82.74 -4.53 10.96
N THR A 1124 -81.79 -4.72 11.88
CA THR A 1124 -81.74 -5.78 12.91
C THR A 1124 -81.17 -7.14 12.45
N LEU A 1125 -80.07 -7.51 13.13
CA LEU A 1125 -79.65 -8.86 13.56
C LEU A 1125 -79.36 -9.93 12.50
N ALA A 1126 -78.06 -10.22 12.30
CA ALA A 1126 -77.39 -11.44 12.78
C ALA A 1126 -75.88 -11.29 12.59
#